data_AF-A0A356DX53-F1
#
_entry.id   AF-A0A356DX53-F1
#
_cell.length_a   1.000
_cell.length_b   1.000
_cell.length_c   1.000
_cell.angle_alpha   90.00
_cell.angle_beta   90.00
_cell.angle_gamma   90.00
#
_symmetry.space_group_name_H-M   'P 1'
#
loop_
_entity.id
_entity.type
_entity.pdbx_description
1 polymer ?
#
loop_
_entity_poly.entity_id
_entity_poly.type
_entity_poly.pdbx_seq_one_letter_code
_entity_poly.pdbx_strand_id
1 'polypeptide(L)'
;MKASKKFYFFIAILIVLVEFSGVIPSAYAQNPTLDIFVANTASQCSGKTQCFYNDDPDTPQSVALNKALTFARNNNLGGARIHILSAYNIKTDAVTIDFPVNIIGEDSGWLSTSSSSCDEPLLLITSEVTIRNLHLTDGDCNTLSRDLIDIDSNQNVLIENSTLENGKNAIVQRNNLGNLTVRFSEIKNNNGYALLSENNEVTSRLQMTANNIYNNGTEPQVICQSNNNEVNHNYWGDGVSASQATQGCQADNARMLGAQIVSAQTGVQAALQSINTTYPTSDFYGFSAKSDADLQLYVINHGSSMPFPDRSIADMTACGNYFDIFLADENHLASLTLRFSYASNSLCQQAIQTISLCGSGSMKTYPLMWQDVKTGFTAGWDHVGDSPKGDGGDIYPGQVTRCNLQSKNIEVDIDNNGRPNLINDLAFTPFVLGFDITAVVVLRPIEQANGNVMVSWTTSSESNTSSFKIMRSLSETGPYLQVGETIAAFGGSLDGRSYVIEDSDTSPSTTYYYLLQVITDGTTIQQSVGPVRLNTTGPTATIRPTSTTRPTSTRVPTRTPTPFRTATNSFRTFTPTQLTNTVAPPDVILVTDTPSVEPFQKPTNLQSTETKRPTVNPGSLLDKDVDSSGSGDLHLLIIGALIVVGIVVLYLFLTRKLR
;
A
#
# COMPACT_ATOMS: atom_id res chain seq x y z
N MET A 1 65.77 49.02 -47.70
CA MET A 1 65.32 47.68 -47.27
C MET A 1 64.19 47.24 -48.18
N LYS A 2 64.45 46.26 -49.07
CA LYS A 2 63.42 45.62 -49.90
C LYS A 2 63.24 44.21 -49.33
N ALA A 3 62.20 43.99 -48.53
CA ALA A 3 61.78 42.64 -48.20
C ALA A 3 61.40 41.95 -49.52
N SER A 4 62.11 40.89 -49.87
CA SER A 4 61.95 40.25 -51.17
C SER A 4 60.54 39.63 -51.29
N LYS A 5 60.00 39.57 -52.51
CA LYS A 5 58.70 38.96 -52.83
C LYS A 5 58.52 37.55 -52.24
N LYS A 6 59.59 36.83 -51.92
CA LYS A 6 59.53 35.49 -51.28
C LYS A 6 59.12 35.54 -49.81
N PHE A 7 59.37 36.64 -49.10
CA PHE A 7 58.98 36.81 -47.69
C PHE A 7 57.47 37.01 -47.54
N TYR A 8 56.86 37.76 -48.46
CA TYR A 8 55.41 37.96 -48.48
C TYR A 8 54.63 36.71 -48.90
N PHE A 9 55.23 35.85 -49.74
CA PHE A 9 54.61 34.57 -50.11
C PHE A 9 54.59 33.57 -48.95
N PHE A 10 55.64 33.58 -48.10
CA PHE A 10 55.68 32.77 -46.88
C PHE A 10 54.65 33.23 -45.84
N ILE A 11 54.44 34.54 -45.69
CA ILE A 11 53.42 35.09 -44.79
C ILE A 11 52.00 34.76 -45.30
N ALA A 12 51.77 34.81 -46.61
CA ALA A 12 50.48 34.42 -47.19
C ALA A 12 50.15 32.93 -46.98
N ILE A 13 51.15 32.03 -47.10
CA ILE A 13 50.98 30.60 -46.81
C ILE A 13 50.73 30.36 -45.31
N LEU A 14 51.40 31.12 -44.43
CA LEU A 14 51.19 31.04 -42.99
C LEU A 14 49.78 31.50 -42.58
N ILE A 15 49.24 32.53 -43.23
CA ILE A 15 47.88 33.04 -43.00
C ILE A 15 46.83 32.05 -43.51
N VAL A 16 47.04 31.42 -44.67
CA VAL A 16 46.12 30.37 -45.17
C VAL A 16 46.18 29.11 -44.30
N LEU A 17 47.32 28.75 -43.72
CA LEU A 17 47.44 27.65 -42.75
C LEU A 17 46.76 27.98 -41.40
N VAL A 18 46.70 29.25 -41.01
CA VAL A 18 45.99 29.70 -39.79
C VAL A 18 44.48 29.89 -40.05
N GLU A 19 44.07 30.22 -41.28
CA GLU A 19 42.65 30.30 -41.66
C GLU A 19 42.03 28.90 -41.93
N PHE A 20 42.82 27.88 -42.25
CA PHE A 20 42.37 26.48 -42.28
C PHE A 20 42.54 25.73 -40.95
N SER A 21 43.21 26.31 -39.95
CA SER A 21 42.97 25.92 -38.56
C SER A 21 41.69 26.61 -38.09
N GLY A 22 40.55 26.20 -38.65
CA GLY A 22 39.28 26.38 -37.99
C GLY A 22 39.45 25.82 -36.59
N VAL A 23 39.51 26.71 -35.60
CA VAL A 23 39.31 26.35 -34.21
C VAL A 23 37.90 25.75 -34.20
N ILE A 24 37.84 24.43 -34.31
CA ILE A 24 36.67 23.65 -33.94
C ILE A 24 36.34 24.20 -32.55
N PRO A 25 35.15 24.80 -32.31
CA PRO A 25 34.78 25.16 -30.96
C PRO A 25 34.94 23.87 -30.18
N SER A 26 35.87 23.88 -29.21
CA SER A 26 36.20 22.73 -28.39
C SER A 26 34.90 22.01 -28.10
N ALA A 27 34.71 20.82 -28.68
CA ALA A 27 33.68 19.90 -28.23
C ALA A 27 33.83 19.94 -26.72
N TYR A 28 32.78 20.39 -26.03
CA TYR A 28 32.75 20.39 -24.59
C TYR A 28 33.11 18.96 -24.22
N ALA A 29 34.36 18.71 -23.82
CA ALA A 29 34.82 17.40 -23.43
C ALA A 29 34.15 17.15 -22.09
N GLN A 30 32.88 16.77 -22.16
CA GLN A 30 32.09 16.38 -21.01
C GLN A 30 32.79 15.14 -20.49
N ASN A 31 33.19 15.18 -19.21
CA ASN A 31 33.70 14.00 -18.55
C ASN A 31 32.61 12.92 -18.63
N PRO A 32 32.94 11.70 -19.10
CA PRO A 32 31.96 10.63 -19.19
C PRO A 32 31.32 10.39 -17.83
N THR A 33 29.99 10.31 -17.79
CA THR A 33 29.24 9.97 -16.57
C THR A 33 28.70 8.54 -16.66
N LEU A 34 28.35 7.96 -15.51
CA LEU A 34 27.73 6.63 -15.47
C LEU A 34 26.32 6.62 -16.08
N ASP A 35 25.65 7.75 -16.23
CA ASP A 35 24.33 7.84 -16.85
C ASP A 35 24.42 8.00 -18.36
N ILE A 36 24.04 6.96 -19.08
CA ILE A 36 23.99 6.92 -20.53
C ILE A 36 22.53 6.78 -20.93
N PHE A 37 22.11 7.49 -21.97
CA PHE A 37 20.72 7.47 -22.43
C PHE A 37 20.65 6.85 -23.82
N VAL A 38 19.59 6.08 -24.06
CA VAL A 38 19.32 5.43 -25.33
C VAL A 38 17.90 5.81 -25.76
N ALA A 39 17.77 6.22 -27.01
CA ALA A 39 16.51 6.58 -27.61
C ALA A 39 16.36 6.01 -29.02
N ASN A 40 15.15 6.05 -29.55
CA ASN A 40 14.92 5.66 -30.95
C ASN A 40 15.33 6.78 -31.92
N THR A 41 15.15 8.05 -31.54
CA THR A 41 15.33 9.22 -32.42
C THR A 41 16.18 10.30 -31.76
N ALA A 42 16.82 11.15 -32.58
CA ALA A 42 17.64 12.26 -32.09
C ALA A 42 16.84 13.28 -31.25
N SER A 43 15.56 13.53 -31.57
CA SER A 43 14.72 14.48 -30.84
C SER A 43 14.50 14.08 -29.37
N GLN A 44 14.44 12.77 -29.10
CA GLN A 44 14.27 12.24 -27.74
C GLN A 44 15.52 12.44 -26.88
N CYS A 45 16.68 12.68 -27.50
CA CYS A 45 17.93 12.98 -26.81
C CYS A 45 18.09 14.46 -26.42
N SER A 46 17.11 15.32 -26.72
CA SER A 46 17.19 16.75 -26.42
C SER A 46 17.45 17.02 -24.94
N GLY A 47 18.51 17.78 -24.63
CA GLY A 47 18.89 18.12 -23.26
C GLY A 47 19.69 17.05 -22.50
N LYS A 48 20.02 15.91 -23.12
CA LYS A 48 20.81 14.83 -22.52
C LYS A 48 22.17 14.72 -23.21
N THR A 49 23.25 14.92 -22.46
CA THR A 49 24.63 15.04 -23.00
C THR A 49 25.25 13.72 -23.46
N GLN A 50 24.84 12.58 -22.88
CA GLN A 50 25.33 11.25 -23.23
C GLN A 50 24.20 10.37 -23.79
N CYS A 51 23.51 10.87 -24.83
CA CYS A 51 22.37 10.19 -25.41
C CYS A 51 22.66 9.67 -26.81
N PHE A 52 22.44 8.38 -27.01
CA PHE A 52 22.62 7.67 -28.27
C PHE A 52 21.25 7.35 -28.87
N TYR A 53 21.15 7.42 -30.19
CA TYR A 53 19.94 7.11 -30.94
C TYR A 53 20.24 6.26 -32.17
N ASN A 54 19.20 5.64 -32.72
CA ASN A 54 19.33 4.81 -33.91
C ASN A 54 19.63 5.69 -35.12
N ASP A 55 20.62 5.30 -35.92
CA ASP A 55 20.94 5.93 -37.20
C ASP A 55 20.53 5.02 -38.38
N ASP A 56 20.55 5.57 -39.59
CA ASP A 56 20.43 4.81 -40.84
C ASP A 56 21.83 4.67 -41.49
N PRO A 57 22.10 3.57 -42.23
CA PRO A 57 21.24 2.40 -42.42
C PRO A 57 21.25 1.47 -41.21
N ASP A 58 20.33 0.51 -41.18
CA ASP A 58 20.14 -0.50 -40.14
C ASP A 58 21.34 -1.46 -40.07
N THR A 59 22.38 -1.04 -39.35
CA THR A 59 23.60 -1.79 -39.11
C THR A 59 23.85 -1.90 -37.61
N PRO A 60 24.60 -2.91 -37.12
CA PRO A 60 24.94 -3.02 -35.71
C PRO A 60 25.57 -1.75 -35.11
N GLN A 61 26.38 -1.03 -35.89
CA GLN A 61 27.03 0.23 -35.49
C GLN A 61 26.04 1.41 -35.41
N SER A 62 24.91 1.31 -36.11
CA SER A 62 23.85 2.32 -36.12
C SER A 62 22.86 2.17 -34.97
N VAL A 63 22.83 1.01 -34.29
CA VAL A 63 21.94 0.74 -33.16
C VAL A 63 22.38 1.53 -31.92
N ALA A 64 21.46 2.29 -31.35
CA ALA A 64 21.72 3.19 -30.22
C ALA A 64 22.29 2.46 -29.00
N LEU A 65 21.73 1.29 -28.66
CA LEU A 65 22.17 0.49 -27.52
C LEU A 65 23.59 -0.05 -27.72
N ASN A 66 23.95 -0.47 -28.95
CA ASN A 66 25.33 -0.87 -29.26
C ASN A 66 26.32 0.30 -29.14
N LYS A 67 25.91 1.52 -29.53
CA LYS A 67 26.73 2.72 -29.34
C LYS A 67 26.93 3.03 -27.85
N ALA A 68 25.87 2.93 -27.05
CA ALA A 68 25.92 3.13 -25.60
C ALA A 68 26.86 2.12 -24.92
N LEU A 69 26.74 0.83 -25.26
CA LEU A 69 27.63 -0.23 -24.77
C LEU A 69 29.08 0.00 -25.19
N THR A 70 29.32 0.37 -26.45
CA THR A 70 30.65 0.69 -26.96
C THR A 70 31.24 1.91 -26.25
N PHE A 71 30.44 2.93 -25.99
CA PHE A 71 30.87 4.10 -25.24
C PHE A 71 31.23 3.75 -23.79
N ALA A 72 30.39 2.97 -23.11
CA ALA A 72 30.67 2.51 -21.75
C ALA A 72 31.98 1.72 -21.68
N ARG A 73 32.19 0.80 -22.63
CA ARG A 73 33.41 -0.01 -22.73
C ARG A 73 34.65 0.85 -22.99
N ASN A 74 34.60 1.73 -23.99
CA ASN A 74 35.74 2.57 -24.39
C ASN A 74 36.14 3.58 -23.30
N ASN A 75 35.21 3.96 -22.42
CA ASN A 75 35.46 4.86 -21.30
C ASN A 75 35.60 4.12 -19.95
N ASN A 76 35.64 2.78 -19.96
CA ASN A 76 35.78 1.93 -18.78
C ASN A 76 34.75 2.23 -17.67
N LEU A 77 33.49 2.43 -18.06
CA LEU A 77 32.37 2.79 -17.19
C LEU A 77 31.67 1.55 -16.64
N GLY A 78 32.40 0.69 -15.91
CA GLY A 78 31.81 -0.50 -15.30
C GLY A 78 30.64 -0.14 -14.38
N GLY A 79 29.49 -0.80 -14.56
CA GLY A 79 28.25 -0.50 -13.85
C GLY A 79 27.49 0.73 -14.37
N ALA A 80 27.78 1.22 -15.58
CA ALA A 80 27.04 2.31 -16.21
C ALA A 80 25.52 2.04 -16.22
N ARG A 81 24.73 3.09 -16.00
CA ARG A 81 23.26 3.08 -16.04
C ARG A 81 22.82 3.53 -17.43
N ILE A 82 22.41 2.58 -18.25
CA ILE A 82 21.87 2.81 -19.58
C ILE A 82 20.35 2.93 -19.47
N HIS A 83 19.84 4.15 -19.59
CA HIS A 83 18.42 4.48 -19.52
C HIS A 83 17.78 4.44 -20.91
N ILE A 84 16.81 3.55 -21.11
CA ILE A 84 15.99 3.46 -22.32
C ILE A 84 14.83 4.45 -22.17
N LEU A 85 14.89 5.58 -22.86
CA LEU A 85 14.03 6.74 -22.59
C LEU A 85 12.56 6.58 -22.98
N SER A 86 12.26 5.66 -23.89
CA SER A 86 10.93 5.46 -24.46
C SER A 86 10.87 4.10 -25.14
N ALA A 87 9.75 3.79 -25.79
CA ALA A 87 9.69 2.70 -26.75
C ALA A 87 10.88 2.75 -27.73
N TYR A 88 11.68 1.69 -27.69
CA TYR A 88 12.95 1.56 -28.39
C TYR A 88 12.95 0.27 -29.21
N ASN A 89 13.14 0.43 -30.51
CA ASN A 89 13.27 -0.69 -31.43
C ASN A 89 14.74 -0.89 -31.78
N ILE A 90 15.27 -2.06 -31.47
CA ILE A 90 16.55 -2.52 -31.99
C ILE A 90 16.36 -2.70 -33.50
N LYS A 91 17.20 -2.05 -34.31
CA LYS A 91 17.14 -2.10 -35.77
C LYS A 91 17.94 -3.27 -36.37
N THR A 92 18.37 -4.20 -35.54
CA THR A 92 19.10 -5.41 -35.91
C THR A 92 18.47 -6.63 -35.23
N ASP A 93 18.96 -7.81 -35.56
CA ASP A 93 18.40 -9.07 -35.04
C ASP A 93 18.61 -9.20 -33.52
N ALA A 94 19.81 -8.87 -33.03
CA ALA A 94 20.19 -9.00 -31.63
C ALA A 94 21.05 -7.83 -31.14
N VAL A 95 21.11 -7.66 -29.83
CA VAL A 95 22.14 -6.85 -29.14
C VAL A 95 22.91 -7.73 -28.17
N THR A 96 24.24 -7.71 -28.28
CA THR A 96 25.13 -8.41 -27.35
C THR A 96 25.57 -7.47 -26.22
N ILE A 97 25.30 -7.85 -24.98
CA ILE A 97 25.71 -7.16 -23.76
C ILE A 97 26.93 -7.90 -23.19
N ASP A 98 28.11 -7.40 -23.52
CA ASP A 98 29.41 -7.99 -23.20
C ASP A 98 30.23 -7.14 -22.21
N PHE A 99 29.61 -6.13 -21.59
CA PHE A 99 30.24 -5.22 -20.63
C PHE A 99 29.35 -4.97 -19.41
N PRO A 100 29.91 -4.87 -18.18
CA PRO A 100 29.11 -4.67 -16.96
C PRO A 100 28.27 -3.40 -16.97
N VAL A 101 26.94 -3.52 -17.03
CA VAL A 101 26.00 -2.39 -17.11
C VAL A 101 24.67 -2.65 -16.39
N ASN A 102 23.92 -1.58 -16.11
CA ASN A 102 22.53 -1.60 -15.66
C ASN A 102 21.67 -1.05 -16.80
N ILE A 103 20.75 -1.84 -17.35
CA ILE A 103 19.79 -1.38 -18.36
C ILE A 103 18.46 -1.09 -17.66
N ILE A 104 17.99 0.14 -17.78
CA ILE A 104 16.84 0.68 -17.04
C ILE A 104 15.84 1.26 -18.02
N GLY A 105 14.59 0.80 -17.99
CA GLY A 105 13.52 1.45 -18.73
C GLY A 105 12.98 2.70 -18.05
N GLU A 106 12.84 3.76 -18.82
CA GLU A 106 12.00 4.93 -18.51
C GLU A 106 10.71 4.84 -19.36
N ASP A 107 9.63 5.52 -18.95
CA ASP A 107 8.37 5.63 -19.71
C ASP A 107 7.88 4.27 -20.29
N SER A 108 7.66 3.29 -19.40
CA SER A 108 7.31 1.88 -19.67
C SER A 108 8.43 0.98 -20.22
N GLY A 109 9.60 1.52 -20.57
CA GLY A 109 10.79 0.74 -20.90
C GLY A 109 10.60 -0.24 -22.04
N TRP A 110 9.75 0.08 -23.02
CA TRP A 110 9.41 -0.85 -24.09
C TRP A 110 10.62 -1.07 -25.01
N LEU A 111 11.03 -2.33 -25.13
CA LEU A 111 12.19 -2.75 -25.92
C LEU A 111 11.75 -3.89 -26.84
N SER A 112 11.86 -3.67 -28.15
CA SER A 112 11.51 -4.65 -29.17
C SER A 112 12.51 -4.56 -30.33
N THR A 113 12.26 -5.26 -31.43
CA THR A 113 13.07 -5.19 -32.65
C THR A 113 12.20 -5.06 -33.89
N SER A 114 12.69 -4.29 -34.86
CA SER A 114 12.07 -4.19 -36.19
C SER A 114 12.61 -5.24 -37.16
N SER A 115 13.45 -6.18 -36.70
CA SER A 115 13.96 -7.26 -37.55
C SER A 115 12.91 -8.36 -37.73
N SER A 116 12.73 -8.78 -38.98
CA SER A 116 11.95 -9.98 -39.32
C SER A 116 12.75 -11.28 -39.20
N SER A 117 14.06 -11.23 -38.91
CA SER A 117 14.84 -12.43 -38.60
C SER A 117 14.71 -12.77 -37.13
N CYS A 118 14.13 -13.93 -36.85
CA CYS A 118 13.75 -14.37 -35.50
C CYS A 118 14.57 -15.56 -35.00
N ASP A 119 15.70 -15.84 -35.64
CA ASP A 119 16.60 -16.95 -35.29
C ASP A 119 17.56 -16.58 -34.15
N GLU A 120 17.80 -15.27 -33.96
CA GLU A 120 18.69 -14.72 -32.93
C GLU A 120 17.89 -14.16 -31.74
N PRO A 121 18.41 -14.26 -30.51
CA PRO A 121 17.73 -13.69 -29.35
C PRO A 121 17.69 -12.16 -29.40
N LEU A 122 16.70 -11.54 -28.75
CA LEU A 122 16.63 -10.07 -28.70
C LEU A 122 17.84 -9.48 -27.96
N LEU A 123 18.16 -10.04 -26.78
CA LEU A 123 19.35 -9.72 -25.99
C LEU A 123 20.20 -10.97 -25.76
N LEU A 124 21.49 -10.90 -26.11
CA LEU A 124 22.50 -11.90 -25.76
C LEU A 124 23.42 -11.35 -24.68
N ILE A 125 23.46 -11.96 -23.50
CA ILE A 125 24.21 -11.47 -22.34
C ILE A 125 25.44 -12.34 -22.11
N THR A 126 26.63 -11.75 -22.16
CA THR A 126 27.92 -12.43 -21.92
C THR A 126 28.75 -11.79 -20.80
N SER A 127 28.16 -10.83 -20.07
CA SER A 127 28.80 -10.09 -18.97
C SER A 127 27.85 -9.91 -17.78
N GLU A 128 28.29 -9.22 -16.74
CA GLU A 128 27.41 -8.82 -15.64
C GLU A 128 26.35 -7.85 -16.16
N VAL A 129 25.07 -8.08 -15.86
CA VAL A 129 24.03 -7.12 -16.22
C VAL A 129 22.89 -7.12 -15.21
N THR A 130 22.37 -5.92 -14.95
CA THR A 130 21.09 -5.74 -14.25
C THR A 130 20.09 -5.14 -15.23
N ILE A 131 18.97 -5.84 -15.48
CA ILE A 131 17.85 -5.38 -16.30
C ILE A 131 16.70 -4.99 -15.39
N ARG A 132 16.21 -3.75 -15.51
CA ARG A 132 15.12 -3.23 -14.68
C ARG A 132 14.12 -2.42 -15.50
N ASN A 133 12.85 -2.52 -15.12
CA ASN A 133 11.77 -1.68 -15.65
C ASN A 133 11.62 -1.76 -17.17
N LEU A 134 11.93 -2.92 -17.78
CA LEU A 134 11.77 -3.09 -19.23
C LEU A 134 10.54 -3.92 -19.55
N HIS A 135 9.97 -3.67 -20.72
CA HIS A 135 8.97 -4.53 -21.34
C HIS A 135 9.57 -5.08 -22.65
N LEU A 136 9.77 -6.41 -22.74
CA LEU A 136 10.36 -7.06 -23.90
C LEU A 136 9.34 -7.92 -24.65
N THR A 137 9.40 -7.86 -25.98
CA THR A 137 8.59 -8.66 -26.92
C THR A 137 9.43 -9.12 -28.11
N ASP A 138 8.99 -10.15 -28.85
CA ASP A 138 9.75 -10.73 -29.98
C ASP A 138 9.85 -9.84 -31.22
N GLY A 139 9.05 -8.78 -31.31
CA GLY A 139 9.07 -7.79 -32.39
C GLY A 139 8.26 -8.23 -33.60
N ASP A 140 8.82 -8.03 -34.80
CA ASP A 140 8.11 -8.24 -36.07
C ASP A 140 8.12 -9.71 -36.56
N CYS A 141 8.13 -10.67 -35.63
CA CYS A 141 8.09 -12.09 -35.96
C CYS A 141 6.69 -12.53 -36.40
N ASN A 142 6.60 -13.30 -37.51
CA ASN A 142 5.31 -13.82 -37.99
C ASN A 142 4.67 -14.86 -37.05
N THR A 143 5.50 -15.46 -36.20
CA THR A 143 5.14 -16.40 -35.15
C THR A 143 6.07 -16.16 -33.97
N LEU A 144 5.61 -16.44 -32.75
CA LEU A 144 6.41 -16.29 -31.53
C LEU A 144 7.60 -17.27 -31.52
N SER A 145 8.71 -16.86 -32.13
CA SER A 145 9.87 -17.72 -32.42
C SER A 145 11.21 -17.17 -31.93
N ARG A 146 11.26 -15.91 -31.46
CA ARG A 146 12.47 -15.28 -30.92
C ARG A 146 12.59 -15.50 -29.42
N ASP A 147 13.76 -15.92 -28.95
CA ASP A 147 14.07 -15.92 -27.51
C ASP A 147 14.33 -14.47 -27.05
N LEU A 148 13.72 -14.01 -25.96
CA LEU A 148 13.83 -12.59 -25.56
C LEU A 148 15.19 -12.29 -24.90
N ILE A 149 15.64 -13.17 -24.01
CA ILE A 149 16.92 -13.01 -23.32
C ILE A 149 17.66 -14.34 -23.33
N ASP A 150 18.87 -14.36 -23.87
CA ASP A 150 19.81 -15.49 -23.84
C ASP A 150 21.03 -15.12 -22.98
N ILE A 151 21.32 -15.93 -21.96
CA ILE A 151 22.34 -15.65 -20.93
C ILE A 151 23.45 -16.69 -21.03
N ASP A 152 24.62 -16.24 -21.48
CA ASP A 152 25.88 -17.00 -21.53
C ASP A 152 27.00 -16.21 -20.83
N SER A 153 26.80 -15.96 -19.52
CA SER A 153 27.67 -15.09 -18.73
C SER A 153 28.25 -15.82 -17.52
N ASN A 154 29.56 -15.74 -17.34
CA ASN A 154 30.23 -16.21 -16.12
C ASN A 154 30.12 -15.21 -14.95
N GLN A 155 29.38 -14.12 -15.14
CA GLN A 155 29.12 -13.09 -14.13
C GLN A 155 27.63 -13.04 -13.81
N ASN A 156 27.28 -12.40 -12.69
CA ASN A 156 25.91 -12.40 -12.21
C ASN A 156 24.97 -11.59 -13.13
N VAL A 157 23.75 -12.09 -13.29
CA VAL A 157 22.67 -11.45 -14.02
C VAL A 157 21.47 -11.27 -13.10
N LEU A 158 20.95 -10.06 -13.04
CA LEU A 158 19.73 -9.70 -12.30
C LEU A 158 18.69 -9.17 -13.28
N ILE A 159 17.51 -9.79 -13.31
CA ILE A 159 16.34 -9.30 -14.03
C ILE A 159 15.29 -8.97 -12.97
N GLU A 160 14.86 -7.71 -12.92
CA GLU A 160 13.82 -7.32 -11.97
C GLU A 160 12.83 -6.29 -12.51
N ASN A 161 11.62 -6.29 -11.94
CA ASN A 161 10.56 -5.33 -12.27
C ASN A 161 10.30 -5.19 -13.78
N SER A 162 10.37 -6.29 -14.52
CA SER A 162 10.31 -6.29 -15.98
C SER A 162 9.18 -7.20 -16.49
N THR A 163 8.66 -6.90 -17.68
CA THR A 163 7.62 -7.69 -18.35
C THR A 163 8.22 -8.38 -19.56
N LEU A 164 8.10 -9.71 -19.63
CA LEU A 164 8.63 -10.55 -20.69
C LEU A 164 7.47 -11.35 -21.30
N GLU A 165 6.99 -10.94 -22.47
CA GLU A 165 5.84 -11.58 -23.09
C GLU A 165 5.97 -11.73 -24.60
N ASN A 166 5.17 -12.64 -25.16
CA ASN A 166 5.09 -12.87 -26.59
C ASN A 166 6.48 -13.19 -27.20
N GLY A 167 7.30 -13.97 -26.52
CA GLY A 167 8.51 -14.58 -27.05
C GLY A 167 8.33 -16.06 -27.41
N LYS A 168 9.36 -16.68 -27.97
CA LYS A 168 9.51 -18.13 -27.94
C LYS A 168 9.80 -18.57 -26.51
N ASN A 169 10.98 -18.29 -25.98
CA ASN A 169 11.25 -18.36 -24.56
C ASN A 169 11.51 -16.95 -24.02
N ALA A 170 11.04 -16.64 -22.82
CA ALA A 170 11.35 -15.35 -22.20
C ALA A 170 12.82 -15.28 -21.76
N ILE A 171 13.33 -16.32 -21.09
CA ILE A 171 14.71 -16.38 -20.61
C ILE A 171 15.31 -17.74 -20.95
N VAL A 172 16.49 -17.75 -21.55
CA VAL A 172 17.32 -18.94 -21.76
C VAL A 172 18.63 -18.75 -21.00
N GLN A 173 18.98 -19.66 -20.11
CA GLN A 173 20.26 -19.65 -19.40
C GLN A 173 21.14 -20.79 -19.90
N ARG A 174 22.27 -20.45 -20.53
CA ARG A 174 23.28 -21.41 -20.99
C ARG A 174 24.13 -21.93 -19.83
N ASN A 175 24.97 -22.92 -20.11
CA ASN A 175 25.90 -23.46 -19.11
C ASN A 175 27.02 -22.45 -18.79
N ASN A 176 26.97 -21.86 -17.59
CA ASN A 176 27.89 -20.80 -17.17
C ASN A 176 28.05 -20.72 -15.65
N LEU A 177 29.08 -20.00 -15.20
CA LEU A 177 29.41 -19.86 -13.78
C LEU A 177 28.64 -18.75 -13.05
N GLY A 178 27.93 -17.88 -13.79
CA GLY A 178 27.24 -16.72 -13.22
C GLY A 178 25.94 -17.10 -12.53
N ASN A 179 25.56 -16.37 -11.47
CA ASN A 179 24.25 -16.51 -10.86
C ASN A 179 23.19 -15.77 -11.67
N LEU A 180 21.98 -16.32 -11.73
CA LEU A 180 20.81 -15.68 -12.33
C LEU A 180 19.75 -15.43 -11.26
N THR A 181 19.34 -14.18 -11.07
CA THR A 181 18.20 -13.81 -10.22
C THR A 181 17.11 -13.15 -11.05
N VAL A 182 15.88 -13.65 -10.95
CA VAL A 182 14.69 -13.09 -11.60
C VAL A 182 13.65 -12.78 -10.53
N ARG A 183 13.25 -11.52 -10.39
CA ARG A 183 12.27 -11.13 -9.36
C ARG A 183 11.34 -10.01 -9.79
N PHE A 184 10.18 -9.90 -9.15
CA PHE A 184 9.23 -8.81 -9.37
C PHE A 184 8.79 -8.66 -10.84
N SER A 185 8.89 -9.72 -11.62
CA SER A 185 8.68 -9.68 -13.06
C SER A 185 7.34 -10.33 -13.43
N GLU A 186 6.81 -9.93 -14.58
CA GLU A 186 5.64 -10.54 -15.20
C GLU A 186 6.09 -11.27 -16.46
N ILE A 187 5.99 -12.60 -16.46
CA ILE A 187 6.47 -13.47 -17.53
C ILE A 187 5.30 -14.30 -18.04
N LYS A 188 4.80 -13.98 -19.23
CA LYS A 188 3.54 -14.57 -19.71
C LYS A 188 3.44 -14.66 -21.22
N ASN A 189 2.55 -15.53 -21.69
CA ASN A 189 2.18 -15.64 -23.10
C ASN A 189 3.37 -15.89 -24.03
N ASN A 190 4.43 -16.51 -23.52
CA ASN A 190 5.53 -17.01 -24.35
C ASN A 190 5.12 -18.36 -24.95
N ASN A 191 5.53 -18.65 -26.18
CA ASN A 191 5.15 -19.87 -26.89
C ASN A 191 5.83 -21.15 -26.34
N GLY A 192 7.00 -20.98 -25.73
CA GLY A 192 7.77 -21.98 -25.01
C GLY A 192 7.82 -21.64 -23.52
N TYR A 193 9.01 -21.52 -22.95
CA TYR A 193 9.19 -21.42 -21.49
C TYR A 193 9.24 -19.97 -20.99
N ALA A 194 8.80 -19.78 -19.74
CA ALA A 194 9.13 -18.57 -18.98
C ALA A 194 10.65 -18.51 -18.72
N LEU A 195 11.24 -19.65 -18.36
CA LEU A 195 12.68 -19.81 -18.23
C LEU A 195 13.10 -21.24 -18.60
N LEU A 196 14.08 -21.34 -19.50
CA LEU A 196 14.76 -22.57 -19.86
C LEU A 196 16.22 -22.48 -19.42
N SER A 197 16.59 -23.17 -18.34
CA SER A 197 17.98 -23.32 -17.95
C SER A 197 18.56 -24.62 -18.48
N GLU A 198 19.67 -24.49 -19.20
CA GLU A 198 20.54 -25.59 -19.66
C GLU A 198 21.77 -25.72 -18.75
N ASN A 199 21.83 -24.94 -17.66
CA ASN A 199 23.00 -24.82 -16.81
C ASN A 199 23.14 -25.98 -15.82
N ASN A 200 24.24 -26.71 -15.93
CA ASN A 200 24.58 -27.83 -15.06
C ASN A 200 25.67 -27.48 -14.02
N GLU A 201 26.16 -26.23 -14.02
CA GLU A 201 27.16 -25.76 -13.06
C GLU A 201 26.57 -25.69 -11.64
N VAL A 202 27.04 -26.56 -10.75
CA VAL A 202 26.50 -26.67 -9.36
C VAL A 202 26.78 -25.44 -8.49
N THR A 203 27.75 -24.61 -8.88
CA THR A 203 28.09 -23.37 -8.16
C THR A 203 27.31 -22.16 -8.67
N SER A 204 26.70 -22.24 -9.85
CA SER A 204 25.76 -21.22 -10.33
C SER A 204 24.44 -21.40 -9.57
N ARG A 205 23.90 -20.29 -9.07
CA ARG A 205 22.57 -20.24 -8.45
C ARG A 205 21.58 -19.61 -9.41
N LEU A 206 20.47 -20.30 -9.64
CA LEU A 206 19.25 -19.70 -10.21
C LEU A 206 18.28 -19.40 -9.08
N GLN A 207 17.79 -18.16 -9.01
CA GLN A 207 16.71 -17.76 -8.12
C GLN A 207 15.59 -17.10 -8.92
N MET A 208 14.36 -17.58 -8.74
CA MET A 208 13.15 -16.89 -9.19
C MET A 208 12.25 -16.62 -7.98
N THR A 209 11.90 -15.37 -7.70
CA THR A 209 11.13 -15.01 -6.49
C THR A 209 10.20 -13.83 -6.76
N ALA A 210 8.96 -13.89 -6.26
CA ALA A 210 7.94 -12.84 -6.37
C ALA A 210 7.65 -12.41 -7.82
N ASN A 211 7.51 -13.38 -8.73
CA ASN A 211 7.10 -13.17 -10.11
C ASN A 211 5.67 -13.67 -10.37
N ASN A 212 5.01 -13.06 -11.36
CA ASN A 212 3.87 -13.67 -12.04
C ASN A 212 4.38 -14.47 -13.24
N ILE A 213 4.17 -15.78 -13.24
CA ILE A 213 4.58 -16.70 -14.31
C ILE A 213 3.38 -17.52 -14.74
N TYR A 214 2.78 -17.21 -15.88
CA TYR A 214 1.57 -17.91 -16.32
C TYR A 214 1.42 -17.88 -17.85
N ASN A 215 0.73 -18.88 -18.41
CA ASN A 215 0.49 -19.00 -19.86
C ASN A 215 1.78 -19.05 -20.71
N ASN A 216 2.84 -19.71 -20.24
CA ASN A 216 4.06 -19.91 -21.02
C ASN A 216 4.11 -21.34 -21.57
N GLY A 217 3.87 -21.49 -22.88
CA GLY A 217 3.90 -22.78 -23.56
C GLY A 217 2.94 -23.80 -22.96
N THR A 218 3.31 -25.07 -23.03
CA THR A 218 2.64 -26.15 -22.29
C THR A 218 3.48 -26.53 -21.07
N GLU A 219 2.84 -26.83 -19.95
CA GLU A 219 3.52 -27.24 -18.71
C GLU A 219 4.63 -28.29 -18.95
N PRO A 220 5.81 -28.15 -18.31
CA PRO A 220 6.18 -27.14 -17.31
C PRO A 220 6.51 -25.76 -17.93
N GLN A 221 6.26 -24.68 -17.20
CA GLN A 221 6.60 -23.31 -17.61
C GLN A 221 8.08 -22.94 -17.36
N VAL A 222 8.74 -23.60 -16.40
CA VAL A 222 10.15 -23.37 -16.04
C VAL A 222 10.93 -24.68 -15.99
N ILE A 223 12.10 -24.72 -16.62
CA ILE A 223 13.00 -25.90 -16.62
C ILE A 223 14.34 -25.54 -16.00
N CYS A 224 14.82 -26.39 -15.09
CA CYS A 224 16.14 -26.33 -14.46
C CYS A 224 16.89 -27.68 -14.59
N GLN A 225 18.22 -27.70 -14.44
CA GLN A 225 19.05 -28.92 -14.57
C GLN A 225 19.82 -29.33 -13.30
N SER A 226 20.03 -28.41 -12.35
CA SER A 226 20.90 -28.62 -11.18
C SER A 226 20.15 -28.44 -9.85
N ASN A 227 20.80 -28.77 -8.73
CA ASN A 227 20.21 -28.73 -7.40
C ASN A 227 20.29 -27.34 -6.72
N ASN A 228 20.75 -26.28 -7.40
CA ASN A 228 20.90 -24.95 -6.81
C ASN A 228 19.99 -23.92 -7.49
N ASN A 229 18.74 -24.34 -7.77
CA ASN A 229 17.77 -23.61 -8.57
C ASN A 229 16.49 -23.39 -7.76
N GLU A 230 16.42 -22.31 -6.99
CA GLU A 230 15.29 -22.01 -6.12
C GLU A 230 14.25 -21.16 -6.85
N VAL A 231 13.04 -21.70 -7.00
CA VAL A 231 11.94 -21.03 -7.74
C VAL A 231 10.69 -20.86 -6.88
N ASN A 232 10.89 -20.65 -5.58
CA ASN A 232 9.81 -20.41 -4.63
C ASN A 232 9.24 -18.99 -4.73
N HIS A 233 8.05 -18.79 -4.16
CA HIS A 233 7.34 -17.51 -4.07
C HIS A 233 6.98 -16.90 -5.41
N ASN A 234 6.62 -17.73 -6.38
CA ASN A 234 6.07 -17.26 -7.65
C ASN A 234 4.60 -17.65 -7.75
N TYR A 235 3.82 -16.85 -8.47
CA TYR A 235 2.49 -17.19 -8.90
C TYR A 235 2.58 -17.91 -10.25
N TRP A 236 1.94 -19.08 -10.36
CA TRP A 236 2.10 -19.99 -11.51
C TRP A 236 0.89 -20.01 -12.47
N GLY A 237 -0.13 -19.22 -12.18
CA GLY A 237 -1.44 -19.29 -12.82
C GLY A 237 -2.50 -19.97 -11.94
N ASP A 238 -3.77 -19.70 -12.24
CA ASP A 238 -4.88 -20.20 -11.44
C ASP A 238 -4.92 -21.73 -11.44
N GLY A 239 -4.87 -22.31 -10.24
CA GLY A 239 -4.93 -23.77 -10.06
C GLY A 239 -3.67 -24.54 -10.49
N VAL A 240 -2.58 -23.84 -10.80
CA VAL A 240 -1.29 -24.45 -11.16
C VAL A 240 -0.38 -24.47 -9.93
N SER A 241 0.05 -25.67 -9.53
CA SER A 241 1.03 -25.82 -8.44
C SER A 241 2.46 -25.58 -8.93
N ALA A 242 3.36 -25.22 -8.02
CA ALA A 242 4.79 -25.05 -8.34
C ALA A 242 5.42 -26.33 -8.91
N SER A 243 5.04 -27.50 -8.41
CA SER A 243 5.52 -28.80 -8.90
C SER A 243 5.01 -29.17 -10.30
N GLN A 244 3.89 -28.61 -10.74
CA GLN A 244 3.39 -28.75 -12.12
C GLN A 244 4.07 -27.74 -13.05
N ALA A 245 4.28 -26.52 -12.54
CA ALA A 245 4.87 -25.42 -13.29
C ALA A 245 6.37 -25.56 -13.57
N THR A 246 7.05 -26.47 -12.87
CA THR A 246 8.51 -26.55 -12.87
C THR A 246 8.99 -27.97 -13.12
N GLN A 247 10.14 -28.10 -13.77
CA GLN A 247 10.85 -29.37 -13.95
C GLN A 247 12.32 -29.21 -13.57
N GLY A 248 12.82 -30.09 -12.70
CA GLY A 248 14.23 -30.09 -12.28
C GLY A 248 14.63 -28.93 -11.36
N CYS A 249 13.66 -28.14 -10.87
CA CYS A 249 13.88 -27.00 -9.98
C CYS A 249 13.58 -27.37 -8.52
N GLN A 250 14.15 -26.61 -7.58
CA GLN A 250 13.78 -26.65 -6.16
C GLN A 250 12.54 -25.78 -5.94
N ALA A 251 11.37 -26.38 -6.15
CA ALA A 251 10.07 -25.78 -5.97
C ALA A 251 9.31 -26.48 -4.83
N ASP A 252 8.72 -25.71 -3.92
CA ASP A 252 7.84 -26.20 -2.87
C ASP A 252 6.43 -25.63 -3.08
N ASN A 253 5.44 -26.51 -3.23
CA ASN A 253 4.03 -26.11 -3.35
C ASN A 253 3.53 -25.33 -2.13
N ALA A 254 4.13 -25.56 -0.95
CA ALA A 254 3.80 -24.80 0.25
C ALA A 254 4.42 -23.39 0.27
N ARG A 255 5.33 -23.09 -0.67
CA ARG A 255 5.99 -21.78 -0.83
C ARG A 255 5.64 -21.12 -2.17
N MET A 256 4.55 -21.51 -2.81
CA MET A 256 4.03 -20.77 -3.98
C MET A 256 3.20 -19.56 -3.54
N LEU A 257 2.95 -18.61 -4.45
CA LEU A 257 2.00 -17.54 -4.18
C LEU A 257 0.59 -18.02 -4.55
N GLY A 258 -0.35 -17.87 -3.61
CA GLY A 258 -1.73 -18.37 -3.76
C GLY A 258 -2.65 -17.49 -4.59
N ALA A 259 -2.17 -16.34 -5.05
CA ALA A 259 -2.90 -15.40 -5.89
C ALA A 259 -1.93 -14.64 -6.82
N GLN A 260 -2.47 -14.12 -7.92
CA GLN A 260 -1.70 -13.26 -8.82
C GLN A 260 -1.23 -12.00 -8.09
N ILE A 261 0.02 -11.59 -8.32
CA ILE A 261 0.54 -10.30 -7.87
C ILE A 261 -0.08 -9.20 -8.74
N VAL A 262 -0.46 -8.06 -8.17
CA VAL A 262 -0.99 -6.94 -8.99
C VAL A 262 0.07 -6.50 -9.99
N SER A 263 -0.27 -6.47 -11.28
CA SER A 263 0.64 -5.97 -12.34
C SER A 263 1.00 -4.50 -12.11
N ALA A 264 2.24 -4.15 -12.43
CA ALA A 264 2.71 -2.76 -12.47
C ALA A 264 2.84 -2.30 -13.93
N GLN A 265 3.34 -1.09 -14.17
CA GLN A 265 3.63 -0.62 -15.53
C GLN A 265 4.65 -1.53 -16.24
N THR A 266 5.61 -2.04 -15.48
CA THR A 266 6.55 -3.10 -15.86
C THR A 266 6.71 -4.02 -14.66
N GLY A 267 6.71 -5.33 -14.86
CA GLY A 267 6.74 -6.30 -13.77
C GLY A 267 5.48 -6.25 -12.90
N VAL A 268 5.65 -6.37 -11.58
CA VAL A 268 4.55 -6.53 -10.62
C VAL A 268 4.75 -5.67 -9.38
N GLN A 269 3.69 -5.48 -8.59
CA GLN A 269 3.73 -4.76 -7.32
C GLN A 269 4.33 -5.62 -6.20
N ALA A 270 5.64 -5.82 -6.27
CA ALA A 270 6.43 -6.48 -5.25
C ALA A 270 7.77 -5.77 -5.05
N ALA A 271 8.35 -5.87 -3.85
CA ALA A 271 9.61 -5.21 -3.53
C ALA A 271 10.44 -6.00 -2.50
N LEU A 272 11.76 -5.82 -2.58
CA LEU A 272 12.70 -6.19 -1.51
C LEU A 272 13.01 -4.92 -0.71
N GLN A 273 12.40 -4.79 0.46
CA GLN A 273 12.55 -3.62 1.30
C GLN A 273 13.69 -3.80 2.30
N SER A 274 14.60 -2.82 2.36
CA SER A 274 15.55 -2.70 3.46
C SER A 274 14.83 -2.11 4.68
N ILE A 275 14.69 -2.92 5.72
CA ILE A 275 14.00 -2.55 6.96
C ILE A 275 15.05 -2.08 7.97
N ASN A 276 14.71 -1.00 8.68
CA ASN A 276 15.54 -0.36 9.70
C ASN A 276 14.71 -0.05 10.95
N THR A 277 15.29 0.67 11.91
CA THR A 277 14.67 1.01 13.21
C THR A 277 13.49 1.96 13.13
N THR A 278 13.27 2.60 11.97
CA THR A 278 12.18 3.55 11.73
C THR A 278 11.33 3.12 10.54
N TYR A 279 10.05 3.48 10.56
CA TYR A 279 9.20 3.27 9.40
C TYR A 279 9.66 4.14 8.22
N PRO A 280 9.55 3.65 6.97
CA PRO A 280 9.77 4.47 5.80
C PRO A 280 8.79 5.65 5.74
N THR A 281 9.19 6.72 5.04
CA THR A 281 8.37 7.93 4.87
C THR A 281 7.12 7.69 4.02
N SER A 282 7.20 6.76 3.07
CA SER A 282 6.09 6.27 2.27
C SER A 282 5.81 4.80 2.60
N ASP A 283 4.54 4.44 2.70
CA ASP A 283 4.13 3.04 2.76
C ASP A 283 4.20 2.38 1.37
N PHE A 284 4.18 1.06 1.37
CA PHE A 284 4.03 0.21 0.20
C PHE A 284 2.57 -0.23 0.12
N TYR A 285 1.74 0.56 -0.56
CA TYR A 285 0.30 0.29 -0.74
C TYR A 285 -0.46 0.07 0.58
N GLY A 286 -0.11 0.83 1.62
CA GLY A 286 -0.66 0.69 2.97
C GLY A 286 0.14 -0.22 3.90
N PHE A 287 1.23 -0.85 3.45
CA PHE A 287 2.13 -1.65 4.28
C PHE A 287 3.43 -0.91 4.63
N SER A 288 3.91 -1.07 5.86
CA SER A 288 5.26 -0.65 6.26
C SER A 288 5.79 -1.51 7.40
N ALA A 289 7.11 -1.60 7.54
CA ALA A 289 7.74 -2.36 8.61
C ALA A 289 8.93 -1.62 9.23
N LYS A 290 9.31 -2.04 10.44
CA LYS A 290 10.54 -1.64 11.13
C LYS A 290 11.11 -2.81 11.93
N SER A 291 12.39 -2.79 12.21
CA SER A 291 13.07 -3.77 13.06
C SER A 291 14.28 -3.13 13.74
N ASP A 292 14.67 -3.66 14.89
CA ASP A 292 15.89 -3.23 15.61
C ASP A 292 17.18 -3.71 14.92
N ALA A 293 17.07 -4.56 13.89
CA ALA A 293 18.17 -5.03 13.06
C ALA A 293 17.94 -4.68 11.59
N ASP A 294 19.03 -4.49 10.86
CA ASP A 294 18.98 -4.33 9.41
C ASP A 294 18.64 -5.68 8.77
N LEU A 295 17.56 -5.72 7.98
CA LEU A 295 17.12 -6.92 7.27
C LEU A 295 16.51 -6.56 5.93
N GLN A 296 16.35 -7.58 5.08
CA GLN A 296 15.64 -7.48 3.82
C GLN A 296 14.33 -8.27 3.89
N LEU A 297 13.24 -7.62 3.52
CA LEU A 297 11.89 -8.17 3.55
C LEU A 297 11.28 -8.14 2.15
N TYR A 298 10.86 -9.30 1.66
CA TYR A 298 10.01 -9.36 0.49
C TYR A 298 8.59 -8.98 0.89
N VAL A 299 8.00 -8.06 0.12
CA VAL A 299 6.61 -7.61 0.30
C VAL A 299 5.93 -7.65 -1.06
N ILE A 300 4.85 -8.43 -1.15
CA ILE A 300 4.14 -8.71 -2.39
C ILE A 300 2.70 -8.23 -2.22
N ASN A 301 2.19 -7.41 -3.15
CA ASN A 301 0.81 -6.93 -3.13
C ASN A 301 -0.07 -7.74 -4.10
N HIS A 302 -1.07 -8.43 -3.54
CA HIS A 302 -2.09 -9.17 -4.31
C HIS A 302 -3.37 -8.37 -4.55
N GLY A 303 -3.44 -7.14 -4.03
CA GLY A 303 -4.61 -6.28 -4.19
C GLY A 303 -5.83 -6.92 -3.53
N SER A 304 -6.91 -7.09 -4.27
CA SER A 304 -8.14 -7.74 -3.79
C SER A 304 -8.16 -9.26 -3.99
N SER A 305 -7.12 -9.85 -4.61
CA SER A 305 -7.06 -11.28 -4.88
C SER A 305 -6.62 -12.02 -3.63
N MET A 306 -7.52 -12.79 -3.02
CA MET A 306 -7.24 -13.58 -1.82
C MET A 306 -6.31 -14.75 -2.16
N PRO A 307 -5.13 -14.86 -1.52
CA PRO A 307 -4.30 -16.05 -1.61
C PRO A 307 -5.03 -17.28 -1.06
N PHE A 308 -4.92 -18.41 -1.76
CA PHE A 308 -5.47 -19.72 -1.35
C PHE A 308 -6.94 -19.67 -0.91
N PRO A 309 -7.84 -19.19 -1.78
CA PRO A 309 -9.23 -18.93 -1.39
C PRO A 309 -10.00 -20.22 -1.05
N ASP A 310 -9.56 -21.36 -1.58
CA ASP A 310 -10.08 -22.70 -1.30
C ASP A 310 -9.86 -23.16 0.15
N ARG A 311 -8.95 -22.51 0.88
CA ARG A 311 -8.64 -22.79 2.29
C ARG A 311 -9.38 -21.89 3.27
N SER A 312 -10.16 -20.91 2.79
CA SER A 312 -10.97 -20.07 3.67
C SER A 312 -12.19 -20.84 4.18
N ILE A 313 -12.36 -20.92 5.50
CA ILE A 313 -13.48 -21.64 6.14
C ILE A 313 -14.68 -20.75 6.49
N ALA A 314 -14.51 -19.43 6.40
CA ALA A 314 -15.54 -18.44 6.67
C ALA A 314 -15.48 -17.31 5.63
N ASP A 315 -16.61 -16.62 5.44
CA ASP A 315 -16.64 -15.43 4.60
C ASP A 315 -15.95 -14.29 5.35
N MET A 316 -14.79 -13.87 4.87
CA MET A 316 -14.03 -12.77 5.47
C MET A 316 -14.33 -11.46 4.76
N THR A 317 -14.43 -10.38 5.52
CA THR A 317 -14.46 -9.01 5.02
C THR A 317 -13.05 -8.44 4.99
N ALA A 318 -12.48 -8.27 3.79
CA ALA A 318 -11.19 -7.63 3.60
C ALA A 318 -11.31 -6.10 3.59
N CYS A 319 -10.40 -5.45 4.28
CA CYS A 319 -10.32 -4.01 4.51
C CYS A 319 -8.95 -3.41 4.15
N GLY A 320 -8.31 -4.01 3.15
CA GLY A 320 -7.04 -3.59 2.59
C GLY A 320 -6.63 -4.54 1.49
N ASN A 321 -5.38 -4.40 1.04
CA ASN A 321 -4.81 -5.38 0.13
C ASN A 321 -4.40 -6.65 0.89
N TYR A 322 -4.41 -7.76 0.17
CA TYR A 322 -3.71 -8.98 0.58
C TYR A 322 -2.22 -8.84 0.29
N PHE A 323 -1.39 -9.27 1.24
CA PHE A 323 0.06 -9.23 1.11
C PHE A 323 0.68 -10.58 1.40
N ASP A 324 1.66 -11.01 0.63
CA ASP A 324 2.62 -12.03 1.05
C ASP A 324 3.88 -11.34 1.58
N ILE A 325 4.34 -11.73 2.76
CA ILE A 325 5.47 -11.10 3.44
C ILE A 325 6.43 -12.19 3.94
N PHE A 326 7.69 -12.12 3.51
CA PHE A 326 8.70 -13.07 3.96
C PHE A 326 10.12 -12.51 3.99
N LEU A 327 10.95 -13.09 4.85
CA LEU A 327 12.36 -12.71 4.99
C LEU A 327 13.18 -13.17 3.78
N ALA A 328 14.12 -12.34 3.34
CA ALA A 328 15.03 -12.70 2.25
C ALA A 328 16.15 -13.64 2.69
N ASP A 329 16.56 -13.54 3.96
CA ASP A 329 17.58 -14.37 4.60
C ASP A 329 16.98 -15.08 5.81
N GLU A 330 17.44 -16.30 6.12
CA GLU A 330 17.05 -17.07 7.32
C GLU A 330 17.70 -16.53 8.62
N ASN A 331 18.03 -15.24 8.68
CA ASN A 331 18.69 -14.64 9.84
C ASN A 331 17.81 -14.75 11.09
N HIS A 332 18.43 -15.18 12.19
CA HIS A 332 17.80 -15.30 13.49
C HIS A 332 17.56 -13.92 14.11
N LEU A 333 16.46 -13.30 13.72
CA LEU A 333 16.01 -12.01 14.20
C LEU A 333 15.31 -12.15 15.56
N ALA A 334 15.45 -11.10 16.38
CA ALA A 334 14.76 -11.03 17.66
C ALA A 334 13.30 -10.56 17.52
N SER A 335 13.04 -9.56 16.67
CA SER A 335 11.68 -9.07 16.39
C SER A 335 11.56 -8.27 15.08
N LEU A 336 10.35 -8.20 14.54
CA LEU A 336 9.96 -7.40 13.38
C LEU A 336 8.58 -6.79 13.65
N THR A 337 8.43 -5.46 13.54
CA THR A 337 7.10 -4.83 13.64
C THR A 337 6.56 -4.55 12.24
N LEU A 338 5.39 -5.13 11.94
CA LEU A 338 4.63 -4.84 10.72
C LEU A 338 3.53 -3.82 11.01
N ARG A 339 3.19 -3.00 10.02
CA ARG A 339 2.14 -1.99 10.10
C ARG A 339 1.32 -1.94 8.82
N PHE A 340 0.00 -2.01 8.98
CA PHE A 340 -0.97 -2.01 7.90
C PHE A 340 -1.96 -0.86 8.08
N SER A 341 -2.22 -0.11 7.01
CA SER A 341 -3.13 1.03 6.97
C SER A 341 -4.52 0.62 6.47
N TYR A 342 -5.56 1.06 7.18
CA TYR A 342 -6.96 1.01 6.72
C TYR A 342 -7.51 2.40 6.40
N ALA A 343 -6.64 3.40 6.23
CA ALA A 343 -7.03 4.79 6.06
C ALA A 343 -7.70 5.09 4.69
N SER A 344 -7.59 4.20 3.72
CA SER A 344 -8.08 4.41 2.35
C SER A 344 -9.57 4.13 2.16
N ASN A 345 -10.20 3.34 3.05
CA ASN A 345 -11.60 2.93 2.91
C ASN A 345 -12.43 3.39 4.12
N SER A 346 -13.44 4.25 3.88
CA SER A 346 -14.26 4.85 4.94
C SER A 346 -15.25 3.87 5.59
N LEU A 347 -15.74 2.86 4.87
CA LEU A 347 -16.58 1.79 5.44
C LEU A 347 -15.73 0.88 6.33
N CYS A 348 -14.51 0.56 5.89
CA CYS A 348 -13.55 -0.17 6.71
C CYS A 348 -13.14 0.60 7.95
N GLN A 349 -12.95 1.91 7.88
CA GLN A 349 -12.72 2.73 9.07
C GLN A 349 -13.88 2.61 10.06
N GLN A 350 -15.12 2.72 9.58
CA GLN A 350 -16.30 2.59 10.43
C GLN A 350 -16.38 1.20 11.08
N ALA A 351 -16.09 0.14 10.31
CA ALA A 351 -16.11 -1.23 10.81
C ALA A 351 -14.98 -1.53 11.80
N ILE A 352 -13.73 -1.26 11.44
CA ILE A 352 -12.55 -1.56 12.26
C ILE A 352 -12.60 -0.82 13.61
N GLN A 353 -13.16 0.38 13.65
CA GLN A 353 -13.23 1.23 14.85
C GLN A 353 -14.41 0.90 15.78
N THR A 354 -15.17 -0.16 15.49
CA THR A 354 -16.31 -0.60 16.32
C THR A 354 -15.90 -1.20 17.66
N ILE A 355 -16.87 -1.32 18.58
CA ILE A 355 -16.66 -1.97 19.89
C ILE A 355 -16.43 -3.49 19.79
N SER A 356 -16.74 -4.11 18.65
CA SER A 356 -16.45 -5.53 18.37
C SER A 356 -15.00 -5.78 17.93
N LEU A 357 -14.37 -4.81 17.26
CA LEU A 357 -13.03 -4.95 16.68
C LEU A 357 -12.01 -4.17 17.50
N CYS A 358 -11.42 -3.08 16.98
CA CYS A 358 -10.40 -2.33 17.72
C CYS A 358 -10.90 -1.70 19.02
N GLY A 359 -12.22 -1.48 19.16
CA GLY A 359 -12.84 -0.97 20.38
C GLY A 359 -13.11 -2.04 21.45
N SER A 360 -12.86 -3.33 21.17
CA SER A 360 -13.12 -4.42 22.12
C SER A 360 -12.15 -4.45 23.31
N GLY A 361 -10.97 -3.83 23.15
CA GLY A 361 -9.85 -3.92 24.09
C GLY A 361 -9.12 -5.27 24.07
N SER A 362 -9.43 -6.16 23.12
CA SER A 362 -8.83 -7.50 23.00
C SER A 362 -8.17 -7.70 21.65
N MET A 363 -6.86 -7.94 21.66
CA MET A 363 -6.08 -8.24 20.44
C MET A 363 -6.59 -9.45 19.65
N LYS A 364 -7.34 -10.35 20.29
CA LYS A 364 -7.96 -11.52 19.64
C LYS A 364 -9.01 -11.17 18.57
N THR A 365 -9.46 -9.92 18.55
CA THR A 365 -10.50 -9.41 17.65
C THR A 365 -9.99 -8.27 16.76
N TYR A 366 -8.71 -7.93 16.86
CA TYR A 366 -8.16 -6.84 16.05
C TYR A 366 -8.01 -7.31 14.60
N PRO A 367 -8.48 -6.54 13.61
CA PRO A 367 -8.72 -7.03 12.25
C PRO A 367 -7.44 -7.06 11.41
N LEU A 368 -6.51 -7.91 11.81
CA LEU A 368 -5.33 -8.32 11.07
C LEU A 368 -5.30 -9.85 11.06
N MET A 369 -5.39 -10.44 9.89
CA MET A 369 -5.51 -11.88 9.70
C MET A 369 -4.34 -12.41 8.90
N TRP A 370 -4.00 -13.68 9.14
CA TRP A 370 -2.94 -14.40 8.46
C TRP A 370 -3.35 -15.85 8.20
N GLN A 371 -2.61 -16.52 7.31
CA GLN A 371 -2.85 -17.93 7.00
C GLN A 371 -1.53 -18.71 6.95
N ASP A 372 -1.52 -19.91 7.55
CA ASP A 372 -0.42 -20.88 7.44
C ASP A 372 -0.72 -21.91 6.35
N VAL A 373 -0.06 -21.77 5.21
CA VAL A 373 -0.27 -22.64 4.05
C VAL A 373 0.49 -23.97 4.19
N LYS A 374 1.59 -24.00 4.96
CA LYS A 374 2.49 -25.16 4.99
C LYS A 374 2.07 -26.19 6.02
N THR A 375 1.81 -25.75 7.24
CA THR A 375 1.53 -26.67 8.35
C THR A 375 0.05 -26.75 8.72
N GLY A 376 -0.78 -25.80 8.25
CA GLY A 376 -2.20 -25.76 8.56
C GLY A 376 -2.51 -25.43 10.02
N PHE A 377 -1.61 -24.71 10.71
CA PHE A 377 -1.86 -24.25 12.09
C PHE A 377 -2.96 -23.21 12.17
N THR A 378 -3.26 -22.51 11.09
CA THR A 378 -4.46 -21.67 11.00
C THR A 378 -5.63 -22.48 10.43
N ALA A 379 -6.84 -22.18 10.88
CA ALA A 379 -8.05 -22.74 10.27
C ALA A 379 -8.49 -21.83 9.12
N GLY A 380 -7.69 -21.76 8.05
CA GLY A 380 -7.86 -20.76 7.00
C GLY A 380 -7.22 -19.43 7.41
N TRP A 381 -8.00 -18.34 7.46
CA TRP A 381 -7.54 -17.02 7.89
C TRP A 381 -7.88 -16.83 9.37
N ASP A 382 -6.87 -16.68 10.21
CA ASP A 382 -7.03 -16.45 11.66
C ASP A 382 -6.54 -15.06 12.05
N HIS A 383 -7.11 -14.49 13.12
CA HIS A 383 -6.63 -13.23 13.70
C HIS A 383 -5.22 -13.38 14.25
N VAL A 384 -4.30 -12.52 13.83
CA VAL A 384 -2.89 -12.52 14.26
C VAL A 384 -2.76 -12.37 15.77
N GLY A 385 -3.68 -11.63 16.41
CA GLY A 385 -3.68 -11.43 17.85
C GLY A 385 -4.32 -12.56 18.68
N ASP A 386 -4.83 -13.63 18.07
CA ASP A 386 -5.36 -14.79 18.78
C ASP A 386 -4.52 -16.04 18.53
N SER A 387 -4.69 -17.05 19.39
CA SER A 387 -4.11 -18.38 19.14
C SER A 387 -4.69 -18.97 17.84
N PRO A 388 -3.84 -19.50 16.94
CA PRO A 388 -4.29 -20.13 15.69
C PRO A 388 -5.27 -21.27 15.95
N LYS A 389 -6.21 -21.46 15.01
CA LYS A 389 -7.37 -22.35 15.18
C LYS A 389 -7.26 -23.67 14.42
N GLY A 390 -6.21 -23.86 13.65
CA GLY A 390 -5.93 -25.09 12.91
C GLY A 390 -5.33 -26.18 13.81
N ASP A 391 -5.01 -27.31 13.19
CA ASP A 391 -4.60 -28.52 13.89
C ASP A 391 -3.29 -28.30 14.68
N GLY A 392 -3.38 -28.35 16.01
CA GLY A 392 -2.24 -28.11 16.90
C GLY A 392 -1.75 -26.66 16.95
N GLY A 393 -2.53 -25.71 16.42
CA GLY A 393 -2.23 -24.28 16.48
C GLY A 393 -2.58 -23.64 17.84
N ASP A 394 -3.57 -24.20 18.52
CA ASP A 394 -4.18 -23.66 19.76
C ASP A 394 -3.23 -23.63 20.97
N ILE A 395 -2.13 -24.38 20.92
CA ILE A 395 -1.09 -24.40 21.95
C ILE A 395 -0.15 -23.18 21.88
N TYR A 396 -0.18 -22.41 20.79
CA TYR A 396 0.66 -21.22 20.62
C TYR A 396 -0.18 -19.94 20.84
N PRO A 397 0.38 -18.90 21.49
CA PRO A 397 -0.29 -17.62 21.56
C PRO A 397 -0.21 -16.87 20.23
N GLY A 398 -1.17 -15.97 20.00
CA GLY A 398 -1.07 -14.97 18.93
C GLY A 398 -0.02 -13.90 19.22
N GLN A 399 0.29 -13.08 18.21
CA GLN A 399 1.27 -12.02 18.29
C GLN A 399 0.69 -10.70 18.81
N VAL A 400 1.52 -9.92 19.52
CA VAL A 400 1.08 -8.65 20.12
C VAL A 400 0.63 -7.68 19.01
N THR A 401 -0.67 -7.47 18.94
CA THR A 401 -1.33 -6.67 17.90
C THR A 401 -1.98 -5.44 18.51
N ARG A 402 -1.83 -4.28 17.87
CA ARG A 402 -2.30 -2.98 18.37
C ARG A 402 -3.05 -2.21 17.29
N CYS A 403 -4.21 -1.69 17.64
CA CYS A 403 -4.93 -0.73 16.81
C CYS A 403 -4.52 0.70 17.16
N ASN A 404 -4.12 1.49 16.15
CA ASN A 404 -3.96 2.92 16.26
C ASN A 404 -5.08 3.64 15.51
N LEU A 405 -6.08 4.12 16.24
CA LEU A 405 -7.28 4.74 15.65
C LEU A 405 -7.01 6.13 15.07
N GLN A 406 -6.01 6.84 15.59
CA GLN A 406 -5.66 8.18 15.12
C GLN A 406 -4.93 8.13 13.78
N SER A 407 -3.91 7.27 13.67
CA SER A 407 -3.16 7.08 12.42
C SER A 407 -3.83 6.11 11.46
N LYS A 408 -4.91 5.43 11.90
CA LYS A 408 -5.68 4.45 11.14
C LYS A 408 -4.83 3.28 10.65
N ASN A 409 -4.02 2.76 11.56
CA ASN A 409 -3.13 1.64 11.32
C ASN A 409 -3.34 0.52 12.34
N ILE A 410 -2.98 -0.70 11.96
CA ILE A 410 -2.81 -1.84 12.85
C ILE A 410 -1.35 -2.27 12.80
N GLU A 411 -0.74 -2.43 13.98
CA GLU A 411 0.65 -2.85 14.14
C GLU A 411 0.69 -4.23 14.81
N VAL A 412 1.61 -5.08 14.37
CA VAL A 412 1.94 -6.35 15.03
C VAL A 412 3.44 -6.45 15.25
N ASP A 413 3.84 -6.86 16.45
CA ASP A 413 5.21 -7.28 16.73
C ASP A 413 5.32 -8.79 16.50
N ILE A 414 6.10 -9.19 15.50
CA ILE A 414 6.40 -10.60 15.20
C ILE A 414 7.72 -10.97 15.87
N ASP A 415 7.64 -11.94 16.79
CA ASP A 415 8.77 -12.55 17.47
C ASP A 415 8.76 -14.08 17.29
N ASN A 416 9.49 -14.83 18.13
CA ASN A 416 9.51 -16.29 18.13
C ASN A 416 8.70 -16.96 19.27
N ASN A 417 7.91 -16.18 20.02
CA ASN A 417 7.15 -16.66 21.20
C ASN A 417 5.68 -16.97 20.87
N GLY A 418 5.16 -16.45 19.75
CA GLY A 418 3.80 -16.71 19.26
C GLY A 418 3.79 -17.16 17.80
N ARG A 419 2.60 -17.16 17.18
CA ARG A 419 2.41 -17.40 15.74
C ARG A 419 1.59 -16.26 15.11
N PRO A 420 1.92 -15.78 13.90
CA PRO A 420 3.07 -16.20 13.09
C PRO A 420 4.40 -15.77 13.73
N ASN A 421 5.48 -16.53 13.48
CA ASN A 421 6.84 -16.22 13.90
C ASN A 421 7.83 -16.17 12.75
N LEU A 422 9.01 -15.63 13.06
CA LEU A 422 10.08 -15.35 12.11
C LEU A 422 10.71 -16.63 11.54
N ILE A 423 10.77 -17.70 12.33
CA ILE A 423 11.50 -18.93 11.96
C ILE A 423 10.64 -19.88 11.12
N ASN A 424 9.36 -20.04 11.46
CA ASN A 424 8.52 -21.11 10.93
C ASN A 424 7.48 -20.61 9.92
N ASP A 425 7.00 -19.37 10.08
CA ASP A 425 5.84 -18.87 9.32
C ASP A 425 6.24 -17.83 8.29
N LEU A 426 7.07 -16.85 8.69
CA LEU A 426 7.44 -15.70 7.87
C LEU A 426 8.38 -16.05 6.70
N ALA A 427 8.39 -17.32 6.30
CA ALA A 427 8.93 -17.78 5.04
C ALA A 427 7.87 -17.78 3.93
N PHE A 428 6.56 -17.75 4.18
CA PHE A 428 5.51 -17.82 3.13
C PHE A 428 4.12 -17.41 3.67
N THR A 429 4.06 -16.40 4.55
CA THR A 429 2.81 -16.02 5.20
C THR A 429 2.08 -14.89 4.46
N PRO A 430 0.85 -15.14 4.00
CA PRO A 430 -0.03 -14.08 3.55
C PRO A 430 -0.75 -13.40 4.74
N PHE A 431 -0.96 -12.10 4.62
CA PHE A 431 -1.60 -11.19 5.58
C PHE A 431 -2.68 -10.35 4.91
N VAL A 432 -3.68 -9.94 5.69
CA VAL A 432 -4.71 -9.00 5.26
C VAL A 432 -5.30 -8.26 6.45
N LEU A 433 -5.63 -6.98 6.27
CA LEU A 433 -6.54 -6.31 7.19
C LEU A 433 -7.94 -6.83 6.92
N GLY A 434 -8.49 -7.62 7.83
CA GLY A 434 -9.77 -8.28 7.61
C GLY A 434 -10.40 -8.76 8.90
N PHE A 435 -11.68 -9.11 8.82
CA PHE A 435 -12.43 -9.69 9.92
C PHE A 435 -13.56 -10.58 9.40
N ASP A 436 -13.96 -11.53 10.23
CA ASP A 436 -14.95 -12.56 9.95
C ASP A 436 -16.15 -12.49 10.92
N ILE A 437 -16.21 -11.45 11.76
CA ILE A 437 -17.28 -11.22 12.74
C ILE A 437 -18.13 -9.99 12.41
N THR A 438 -19.33 -9.89 13.01
CA THR A 438 -20.11 -8.64 12.99
C THR A 438 -19.33 -7.49 13.64
N ALA A 439 -19.32 -6.33 13.00
CA ALA A 439 -18.79 -5.10 13.56
C ALA A 439 -19.93 -4.33 14.25
N VAL A 440 -20.09 -4.50 15.57
CA VAL A 440 -21.12 -3.79 16.35
C VAL A 440 -20.60 -2.42 16.76
N VAL A 441 -21.26 -1.35 16.31
CA VAL A 441 -20.89 0.04 16.62
C VAL A 441 -21.24 0.39 18.07
N VAL A 442 -22.43 0.02 18.51
CA VAL A 442 -22.96 0.40 19.83
C VAL A 442 -24.05 -0.57 20.28
N LEU A 443 -24.11 -0.82 21.59
CA LEU A 443 -25.25 -1.42 22.30
C LEU A 443 -25.72 -0.43 23.36
N ARG A 444 -27.01 -0.08 23.33
CA ARG A 444 -27.56 0.99 24.18
C ARG A 444 -28.94 0.63 24.73
N PRO A 445 -29.03 0.23 26.01
CA PRO A 445 -30.27 0.16 26.76
C PRO A 445 -30.66 1.53 27.32
N ILE A 446 -31.93 1.92 27.19
CA ILE A 446 -32.48 3.20 27.67
C ILE A 446 -33.85 2.97 28.30
N GLU A 447 -34.00 3.33 29.57
CA GLU A 447 -35.30 3.36 30.24
C GLU A 447 -36.23 4.40 29.60
N GLN A 448 -37.45 3.98 29.30
CA GLN A 448 -38.52 4.79 28.73
C GLN A 448 -39.41 5.36 29.83
N ALA A 449 -40.22 6.38 29.51
CA ALA A 449 -41.10 7.03 30.48
C ALA A 449 -42.16 6.10 31.11
N ASN A 450 -42.49 4.98 30.46
CA ASN A 450 -43.40 3.95 30.96
C ASN A 450 -42.72 2.94 31.90
N GLY A 451 -41.41 3.04 32.13
CA GLY A 451 -40.61 2.12 32.95
C GLY A 451 -40.02 0.94 32.18
N ASN A 452 -40.41 0.73 30.92
CA ASN A 452 -39.82 -0.31 30.07
C ASN A 452 -38.43 0.11 29.60
N VAL A 453 -37.60 -0.85 29.19
CA VAL A 453 -36.25 -0.55 28.67
C VAL A 453 -36.22 -0.81 27.16
N MET A 454 -35.90 0.22 26.39
CA MET A 454 -35.63 0.10 24.97
C MET A 454 -34.15 -0.24 24.77
N VAL A 455 -33.86 -1.42 24.25
CA VAL A 455 -32.51 -1.87 23.92
C VAL A 455 -32.30 -1.73 22.43
N SER A 456 -31.36 -0.88 22.04
CA SER A 456 -31.00 -0.65 20.64
C SER A 456 -29.55 -0.98 20.39
N TRP A 457 -29.24 -1.48 19.20
CA TRP A 457 -27.86 -1.65 18.74
C TRP A 457 -27.74 -1.27 17.28
N THR A 458 -26.51 -0.98 16.86
CA THR A 458 -26.20 -0.67 15.47
C THR A 458 -24.94 -1.39 15.07
N THR A 459 -24.95 -1.95 13.87
CA THR A 459 -23.82 -2.62 13.23
C THR A 459 -23.30 -1.75 12.10
N SER A 460 -22.04 -1.95 11.70
CA SER A 460 -21.45 -1.39 10.48
C SER A 460 -21.09 -2.48 9.47
N SER A 461 -21.07 -3.74 9.89
CA SER A 461 -20.89 -4.93 9.06
C SER A 461 -21.54 -6.11 9.77
N GLU A 462 -22.27 -6.97 9.06
CA GLU A 462 -22.94 -8.16 9.59
C GLU A 462 -22.38 -9.44 8.95
N SER A 463 -21.04 -9.54 8.92
CA SER A 463 -20.33 -10.69 8.35
C SER A 463 -20.63 -11.96 9.14
N ASN A 464 -20.90 -13.06 8.42
CA ASN A 464 -21.24 -14.37 8.99
C ASN A 464 -22.34 -14.32 10.06
N THR A 465 -23.41 -13.54 9.86
CA THR A 465 -24.43 -13.30 10.90
C THR A 465 -25.83 -13.58 10.40
N SER A 466 -26.55 -14.46 11.10
CA SER A 466 -27.96 -14.79 10.82
C SER A 466 -28.92 -14.04 11.72
N SER A 467 -28.56 -13.82 12.97
CA SER A 467 -29.47 -13.21 13.96
C SER A 467 -28.77 -12.68 15.20
N PHE A 468 -29.56 -11.99 16.03
CA PHE A 468 -29.16 -11.36 17.28
C PHE A 468 -30.08 -11.80 18.42
N LYS A 469 -29.50 -11.99 19.61
CA LYS A 469 -30.23 -12.22 20.86
C LYS A 469 -29.81 -11.18 21.88
N ILE A 470 -30.79 -10.50 22.47
CA ILE A 470 -30.55 -9.64 23.63
C ILE A 470 -30.69 -10.46 24.89
N MET A 471 -29.70 -10.36 25.75
CA MET A 471 -29.63 -11.06 27.02
C MET A 471 -29.58 -10.05 28.15
N ARG A 472 -30.22 -10.35 29.28
CA ARG A 472 -30.28 -9.49 30.47
C ARG A 472 -29.96 -10.27 31.73
N SER A 473 -29.27 -9.62 32.67
CA SER A 473 -28.96 -10.16 33.99
C SER A 473 -29.10 -9.09 35.09
N LEU A 474 -29.29 -9.53 36.34
CA LEU A 474 -29.21 -8.70 37.54
C LEU A 474 -27.76 -8.57 38.09
N SER A 475 -26.83 -9.32 37.50
CA SER A 475 -25.40 -9.33 37.83
C SER A 475 -24.56 -9.25 36.56
N GLU A 476 -23.42 -8.58 36.62
CA GLU A 476 -22.48 -8.44 35.50
C GLU A 476 -22.00 -9.79 34.93
N THR A 477 -21.89 -10.81 35.78
CA THR A 477 -21.41 -12.15 35.39
C THR A 477 -22.53 -13.14 35.08
N GLY A 478 -23.80 -12.69 35.07
CA GLY A 478 -24.95 -13.57 34.87
C GLY A 478 -25.55 -14.13 36.19
N PRO A 479 -26.53 -15.05 36.09
CA PRO A 479 -27.02 -15.70 34.87
C PRO A 479 -27.81 -14.75 33.96
N TYR A 480 -27.65 -14.95 32.65
CA TYR A 480 -28.31 -14.15 31.62
C TYR A 480 -29.57 -14.83 31.10
N LEU A 481 -30.65 -14.07 30.95
CA LEU A 481 -31.93 -14.49 30.38
C LEU A 481 -32.17 -13.74 29.08
N GLN A 482 -32.69 -14.43 28.06
CA GLN A 482 -33.04 -13.79 26.79
C GLN A 482 -34.22 -12.83 26.98
N VAL A 483 -34.12 -11.67 26.36
CA VAL A 483 -35.17 -10.66 26.26
C VAL A 483 -35.83 -10.81 24.90
N GLY A 484 -37.15 -11.09 24.90
CA GLY A 484 -37.96 -11.21 23.70
C GLY A 484 -37.47 -12.26 22.70
N GLU A 485 -37.84 -12.08 21.44
CA GLU A 485 -37.53 -13.00 20.35
C GLU A 485 -36.12 -12.76 19.76
N THR A 486 -35.60 -13.78 19.09
CA THR A 486 -34.38 -13.67 18.29
C THR A 486 -34.66 -12.77 17.07
N ILE A 487 -33.80 -11.79 16.82
CA ILE A 487 -33.98 -10.81 15.74
C ILE A 487 -33.10 -11.19 14.55
N ALA A 488 -33.70 -11.36 13.38
CA ALA A 488 -32.96 -11.67 12.15
C ALA A 488 -32.03 -10.51 11.75
N ALA A 489 -30.86 -10.87 11.26
CA ALA A 489 -29.92 -9.94 10.65
C ALA A 489 -30.37 -9.56 9.23
N PHE A 490 -30.24 -8.29 8.87
CA PHE A 490 -30.64 -7.73 7.57
C PHE A 490 -29.51 -6.94 6.89
N GLY A 491 -28.33 -6.84 7.51
CA GLY A 491 -27.13 -6.27 6.92
C GLY A 491 -26.33 -7.30 6.13
N GLY A 492 -25.12 -6.89 5.73
CA GLY A 492 -24.15 -7.71 5.04
C GLY A 492 -22.71 -7.25 5.33
N SER A 493 -21.76 -7.74 4.54
CA SER A 493 -20.36 -7.29 4.64
C SER A 493 -20.27 -5.79 4.33
N LEU A 494 -19.75 -5.02 5.30
CA LEU A 494 -19.68 -3.56 5.27
C LEU A 494 -21.03 -2.85 5.03
N ASP A 495 -22.15 -3.55 5.25
CA ASP A 495 -23.51 -3.00 5.25
C ASP A 495 -24.17 -3.26 6.60
N GLY A 496 -24.22 -2.23 7.43
CA GLY A 496 -24.78 -2.30 8.78
C GLY A 496 -26.25 -1.90 8.88
N ARG A 497 -26.89 -2.25 10.00
CA ARG A 497 -28.29 -1.91 10.32
C ARG A 497 -28.44 -1.49 11.77
N SER A 498 -29.56 -0.84 12.07
CA SER A 498 -29.98 -0.51 13.42
C SER A 498 -31.19 -1.34 13.81
N TYR A 499 -31.17 -1.86 15.02
CA TYR A 499 -32.22 -2.70 15.56
C TYR A 499 -32.65 -2.20 16.94
N VAL A 500 -33.86 -2.61 17.33
CA VAL A 500 -34.43 -2.25 18.62
C VAL A 500 -35.32 -3.39 19.13
N ILE A 501 -35.29 -3.60 20.44
CA ILE A 501 -36.23 -4.45 21.15
C ILE A 501 -36.67 -3.76 22.45
N GLU A 502 -37.91 -4.00 22.86
CA GLU A 502 -38.44 -3.51 24.12
C GLU A 502 -38.42 -4.61 25.18
N ASP A 503 -37.90 -4.27 26.36
CA ASP A 503 -37.90 -5.10 27.54
C ASP A 503 -38.93 -4.57 28.56
N SER A 504 -40.10 -5.21 28.57
CA SER A 504 -41.21 -4.87 29.47
C SER A 504 -41.09 -5.50 30.86
N ASP A 505 -40.17 -6.45 31.05
CA ASP A 505 -40.08 -7.24 32.29
C ASP A 505 -39.09 -6.62 33.26
N THR A 506 -39.08 -5.29 33.38
CA THR A 506 -38.14 -4.53 34.20
C THR A 506 -38.81 -3.94 35.44
N SER A 507 -38.05 -3.80 36.51
CA SER A 507 -38.50 -3.24 37.78
C SER A 507 -37.82 -1.90 38.04
N PRO A 508 -38.52 -0.90 38.60
CA PRO A 508 -37.93 0.37 39.02
C PRO A 508 -36.80 0.17 40.03
N SER A 509 -35.87 1.13 40.12
CA SER A 509 -34.75 1.11 41.08
C SER A 509 -33.89 -0.17 41.04
N THR A 510 -33.79 -0.81 39.88
CA THR A 510 -33.06 -2.07 39.68
C THR A 510 -31.89 -1.84 38.72
N THR A 511 -30.75 -2.48 39.01
CA THR A 511 -29.60 -2.49 38.09
C THR A 511 -29.71 -3.70 37.17
N TYR A 512 -29.67 -3.45 35.87
CA TYR A 512 -29.66 -4.47 34.83
C TYR A 512 -28.36 -4.42 34.03
N TYR A 513 -27.95 -5.56 33.52
CA TYR A 513 -26.81 -5.74 32.63
C TYR A 513 -27.31 -6.36 31.33
N TYR A 514 -27.14 -5.66 30.22
CA TYR A 514 -27.56 -6.12 28.88
C TYR A 514 -26.37 -6.56 28.04
N LEU A 515 -26.51 -7.69 27.36
CA LEU A 515 -25.50 -8.28 26.49
C LEU A 515 -26.15 -8.60 25.14
N LEU A 516 -25.46 -8.29 24.05
CA LEU A 516 -25.85 -8.69 22.69
C LEU A 516 -25.09 -9.94 22.30
N GLN A 517 -25.79 -11.04 22.03
CA GLN A 517 -25.22 -12.22 21.40
C GLN A 517 -25.48 -12.17 19.89
N VAL A 518 -24.40 -12.25 19.11
CA VAL A 518 -24.44 -12.34 17.66
C VAL A 518 -24.37 -13.81 17.27
N ILE A 519 -25.25 -14.26 16.37
CA ILE A 519 -25.43 -15.67 16.02
C ILE A 519 -25.05 -15.91 14.57
N THR A 520 -24.20 -16.91 14.31
CA THR A 520 -23.75 -17.29 12.97
C THR A 520 -24.85 -18.06 12.23
N ASP A 521 -25.25 -19.23 12.74
CA ASP A 521 -26.16 -20.17 12.07
C ASP A 521 -27.25 -20.70 13.03
N GLY A 522 -28.19 -19.83 13.41
CA GLY A 522 -29.35 -20.19 14.23
C GLY A 522 -29.06 -20.47 15.71
N THR A 523 -27.95 -21.16 16.04
CA THR A 523 -27.59 -21.49 17.43
C THR A 523 -26.15 -21.16 17.83
N THR A 524 -25.20 -21.10 16.89
CA THR A 524 -23.79 -20.85 17.23
C THR A 524 -23.58 -19.37 17.56
N ILE A 525 -23.02 -19.10 18.74
CA ILE A 525 -22.66 -17.73 19.16
C ILE A 525 -21.34 -17.37 18.47
N GLN A 526 -21.39 -16.37 17.60
CA GLN A 526 -20.21 -15.78 16.98
C GLN A 526 -19.41 -14.97 18.01
N GLN A 527 -20.10 -14.07 18.70
CA GLN A 527 -19.52 -13.17 19.70
C GLN A 527 -20.59 -12.68 20.67
N SER A 528 -20.13 -12.13 21.80
CA SER A 528 -20.97 -11.47 22.80
C SER A 528 -20.44 -10.07 23.08
N VAL A 529 -21.28 -9.04 22.94
CA VAL A 529 -20.92 -7.63 23.09
C VAL A 529 -21.59 -7.05 24.34
N GLY A 530 -20.79 -6.50 25.24
CA GLY A 530 -21.21 -5.99 26.56
C GLY A 530 -20.53 -6.75 27.72
N PRO A 531 -21.10 -6.70 28.94
CA PRO A 531 -22.41 -6.15 29.27
C PRO A 531 -22.44 -4.61 29.39
N VAL A 532 -23.59 -4.02 29.09
CA VAL A 532 -23.89 -2.61 29.31
C VAL A 532 -24.81 -2.47 30.53
N ARG A 533 -24.35 -1.72 31.53
CA ARG A 533 -25.09 -1.47 32.77
C ARG A 533 -26.16 -0.39 32.56
N LEU A 534 -27.38 -0.66 33.05
CA LEU A 534 -28.47 0.30 33.17
C LEU A 534 -28.99 0.31 34.62
N ASN A 535 -29.19 1.49 35.19
CA ASN A 535 -29.91 1.64 36.46
C ASN A 535 -31.28 2.24 36.16
N THR A 536 -32.37 1.53 36.47
CA THR A 536 -33.72 2.07 36.30
C THR A 536 -34.05 3.05 37.41
N THR A 537 -34.80 4.09 37.08
CA THR A 537 -35.23 5.13 38.00
C THR A 537 -36.31 4.59 38.94
N GLY A 538 -36.38 5.15 40.16
CA GLY A 538 -37.48 4.87 41.08
C GLY A 538 -38.75 5.59 40.65
N PRO A 539 -39.93 5.11 41.08
CA PRO A 539 -41.18 5.84 40.84
C PRO A 539 -41.05 7.25 41.43
N THR A 540 -41.27 8.26 40.58
CA THR A 540 -41.31 9.66 41.05
C THR A 540 -42.42 9.75 42.09
N ALA A 541 -42.07 10.04 43.35
CA ALA A 541 -43.06 10.22 44.39
C ALA A 541 -43.95 11.40 44.01
N THR A 542 -45.17 11.12 43.55
CA THR A 542 -46.20 12.14 43.35
C THR A 542 -46.37 12.89 44.67
N ILE A 543 -46.02 14.18 44.72
CA ILE A 543 -46.17 14.99 45.92
C ILE A 543 -47.65 14.94 46.31
N ARG A 544 -47.95 14.26 47.42
CA ARG A 544 -49.29 14.21 48.00
C ARG A 544 -49.70 15.65 48.31
N PRO A 545 -50.85 16.15 47.81
CA PRO A 545 -51.27 17.52 48.09
C PRO A 545 -51.37 17.72 49.61
N THR A 546 -50.65 18.73 50.10
CA THR A 546 -50.59 19.12 51.50
C THR A 546 -52.00 19.35 52.01
N SER A 547 -52.42 18.65 53.06
CA SER A 547 -53.75 18.86 53.64
C SER A 547 -53.87 20.31 54.10
N THR A 548 -54.82 21.05 53.54
CA THR A 548 -55.21 22.39 53.99
C THR A 548 -55.53 22.38 55.48
N THR A 549 -54.88 23.25 56.24
CA THR A 549 -55.16 23.49 57.65
C THR A 549 -56.59 24.03 57.81
N ARG A 550 -57.41 23.31 58.57
CA ARG A 550 -58.79 23.66 58.90
C ARG A 550 -58.80 24.80 59.94
N PRO A 551 -59.54 25.91 59.73
CA PRO A 551 -59.61 26.99 60.70
C PRO A 551 -60.40 26.60 61.96
N THR A 552 -59.92 27.15 63.07
CA THR A 552 -60.30 26.95 64.47
C THR A 552 -61.78 27.25 64.75
N SER A 553 -62.50 26.30 65.36
CA SER A 553 -63.88 26.47 65.84
C SER A 553 -63.90 27.03 67.27
N THR A 554 -64.58 28.15 67.45
CA THR A 554 -64.87 28.83 68.73
C THR A 554 -65.75 27.96 69.64
N ARG A 555 -65.45 27.98 70.95
CA ARG A 555 -66.12 27.25 72.04
C ARG A 555 -67.55 27.79 72.29
N VAL A 556 -68.52 26.89 72.44
CA VAL A 556 -69.82 27.15 73.12
C VAL A 556 -70.10 25.98 74.09
N PRO A 557 -70.56 26.22 75.34
CA PRO A 557 -70.62 25.20 76.38
C PRO A 557 -71.94 24.41 76.43
N THR A 558 -71.76 23.10 76.58
CA THR A 558 -72.48 22.11 77.42
C THR A 558 -74.00 22.19 77.58
N ARG A 559 -74.70 21.16 77.05
CA ARG A 559 -75.72 20.40 77.81
C ARG A 559 -75.94 19.00 77.23
N THR A 560 -75.98 18.03 78.14
CA THR A 560 -76.23 16.57 78.02
C THR A 560 -77.48 16.26 78.87
N PRO A 561 -78.18 15.10 78.81
CA PRO A 561 -78.35 14.02 77.82
C PRO A 561 -79.84 13.92 77.37
N THR A 562 -80.36 13.01 76.53
CA THR A 562 -80.51 11.53 76.63
C THR A 562 -81.37 11.06 75.41
N PRO A 563 -81.58 9.75 75.14
CA PRO A 563 -81.44 9.14 73.82
C PRO A 563 -82.78 8.81 73.13
N PHE A 564 -82.78 8.53 71.82
CA PHE A 564 -83.53 7.40 71.26
C PHE A 564 -83.07 6.99 69.85
N ARG A 565 -83.21 5.70 69.57
CA ARG A 565 -82.72 4.95 68.40
C ARG A 565 -83.58 5.14 67.13
N THR A 566 -82.85 5.22 66.02
CA THR A 566 -83.02 4.74 64.63
C THR A 566 -84.35 4.14 64.15
N ALA A 567 -84.82 4.65 63.01
CA ALA A 567 -85.62 3.98 61.97
C ALA A 567 -85.42 4.75 60.63
N THR A 568 -84.64 4.21 59.67
CA THR A 568 -85.03 3.49 58.43
C THR A 568 -85.27 4.36 57.18
N ASN A 569 -84.55 3.98 56.11
CA ASN A 569 -84.99 3.84 54.72
C ASN A 569 -84.97 5.03 53.72
N SER A 570 -84.27 4.73 52.60
CA SER A 570 -84.80 4.63 51.23
C SER A 570 -84.67 5.79 50.23
N PHE A 571 -84.53 5.36 48.96
CA PHE A 571 -84.61 6.02 47.64
C PHE A 571 -83.28 6.63 47.10
N ARG A 572 -82.59 6.03 46.11
CA ARG A 572 -82.87 5.86 44.64
C ARG A 572 -83.36 7.17 44.01
N THR A 573 -82.68 7.78 43.04
CA THR A 573 -82.68 7.33 41.62
C THR A 573 -81.81 8.22 40.70
N PHE A 574 -81.27 7.55 39.67
CA PHE A 574 -80.99 7.87 38.26
C PHE A 574 -80.25 9.12 37.71
N THR A 575 -79.41 8.74 36.73
CA THR A 575 -78.55 9.36 35.70
C THR A 575 -79.12 10.58 34.94
N PRO A 576 -78.26 11.40 34.28
CA PRO A 576 -77.98 11.14 32.86
C PRO A 576 -76.55 11.44 32.38
N THR A 577 -76.18 10.74 31.31
CA THR A 577 -74.97 10.87 30.49
C THR A 577 -74.97 12.18 29.68
N GLN A 578 -73.83 12.87 29.60
CA GLN A 578 -73.55 13.83 28.52
C GLN A 578 -72.15 13.64 27.96
N LEU A 579 -72.09 13.57 26.62
CA LEU A 579 -70.90 13.72 25.79
C LEU A 579 -70.51 15.21 25.72
N THR A 580 -69.22 15.51 25.86
CA THR A 580 -68.68 16.83 25.48
C THR A 580 -67.38 16.65 24.73
N ASN A 581 -67.30 17.25 23.54
CA ASN A 581 -66.11 17.36 22.69
C ASN A 581 -65.08 18.29 23.37
N THR A 582 -63.82 17.86 23.43
CA THR A 582 -62.71 18.72 23.88
C THR A 582 -61.82 19.11 22.70
N VAL A 583 -61.61 20.42 22.57
CA VAL A 583 -60.84 21.12 21.53
C VAL A 583 -59.33 20.90 21.73
N ALA A 584 -58.58 20.77 20.62
CA ALA A 584 -57.12 20.67 20.63
C ALA A 584 -56.46 22.00 21.07
N PRO A 585 -55.43 21.98 21.95
CA PRO A 585 -54.73 23.18 22.38
C PRO A 585 -53.82 23.75 21.28
N PRO A 586 -53.53 25.07 21.29
CA PRO A 586 -52.76 25.74 20.25
C PRO A 586 -51.26 25.48 20.38
N ASP A 587 -50.58 25.36 19.23
CA ASP A 587 -49.11 25.29 19.14
C ASP A 587 -48.47 26.57 19.70
N VAL A 588 -47.69 26.42 20.77
CA VAL A 588 -46.82 27.46 21.31
C VAL A 588 -45.41 27.22 20.77
N ILE A 589 -44.97 28.05 19.83
CA ILE A 589 -43.58 28.09 19.39
C ILE A 589 -42.75 28.76 20.49
N LEU A 590 -41.94 27.96 21.19
CA LEU A 590 -40.96 28.46 22.16
C LEU A 590 -39.67 28.80 21.41
N VAL A 591 -39.42 30.09 21.17
CA VAL A 591 -38.10 30.58 20.76
C VAL A 591 -37.26 30.71 22.02
N THR A 592 -36.29 29.82 22.21
CA THR A 592 -35.28 29.94 23.27
C THR A 592 -34.06 30.68 22.75
N ASP A 593 -33.75 31.81 23.38
CA ASP A 593 -32.50 32.54 23.19
C ASP A 593 -31.31 31.65 23.58
N THR A 594 -30.34 31.56 22.67
CA THR A 594 -29.06 30.87 22.88
C THR A 594 -28.20 31.71 23.83
N PRO A 595 -27.68 31.16 24.95
CA PRO A 595 -26.74 31.89 25.79
C PRO A 595 -25.43 32.10 25.02
N SER A 596 -25.04 33.36 24.84
CA SER A 596 -23.70 33.75 24.40
C SER A 596 -22.67 33.22 25.39
N VAL A 597 -21.79 32.34 24.94
CA VAL A 597 -20.65 31.82 25.71
C VAL A 597 -19.64 32.96 25.92
N GLU A 598 -19.25 33.22 27.18
CA GLU A 598 -18.16 34.15 27.51
C GLU A 598 -16.81 33.65 26.94
N PRO A 599 -15.93 34.56 26.48
CA PRO A 599 -14.62 34.18 25.99
C PRO A 599 -13.75 33.58 27.11
N PHE A 600 -13.17 32.41 26.81
CA PHE A 600 -12.29 31.65 27.68
C PHE A 600 -11.14 32.51 28.25
N GLN A 601 -11.10 32.67 29.57
CA GLN A 601 -9.92 33.17 30.28
C GLN A 601 -8.97 32.02 30.63
N LYS A 602 -7.74 32.11 30.13
CA LYS A 602 -6.64 31.17 30.39
C LYS A 602 -6.19 31.26 31.86
N PRO A 603 -6.08 30.14 32.59
CA PRO A 603 -5.50 30.14 33.94
C PRO A 603 -4.04 30.59 33.91
N THR A 604 -3.73 31.60 34.73
CA THR A 604 -2.36 32.04 35.03
C THR A 604 -1.91 31.29 36.29
N ASN A 605 -0.65 30.86 36.31
CA ASN A 605 0.11 30.19 37.38
C ASN A 605 0.29 28.67 37.24
N LEU A 606 1.14 28.27 36.31
CA LEU A 606 2.13 27.21 36.55
C LEU A 606 3.48 27.70 36.00
N GLN A 607 4.48 27.76 36.89
CA GLN A 607 5.86 28.10 36.55
C GLN A 607 6.46 27.03 35.64
N SER A 608 6.95 27.44 34.48
CA SER A 608 7.72 26.60 33.56
C SER A 608 9.12 26.40 34.13
N THR A 609 9.53 25.15 34.32
CA THR A 609 10.95 24.80 34.43
C THR A 609 11.61 25.01 33.06
N GLU A 610 12.75 25.67 33.12
CA GLU A 610 13.57 26.11 32.00
C GLU A 610 14.49 24.97 31.55
N THR A 611 14.38 24.56 30.29
CA THR A 611 15.44 23.79 29.62
C THR A 611 15.79 24.43 28.29
N LYS A 612 17.06 24.85 28.23
CA LYS A 612 17.74 25.65 27.21
C LYS A 612 17.67 25.00 25.82
N ARG A 613 17.17 25.72 24.81
CA ARG A 613 17.38 25.41 23.37
C ARG A 613 18.04 26.61 22.68
N PRO A 614 19.04 26.41 21.80
CA PRO A 614 19.72 27.51 21.12
C PRO A 614 18.85 28.09 19.99
N THR A 615 18.71 29.41 19.98
CA THR A 615 18.18 30.23 18.88
C THR A 615 19.26 30.59 17.87
N VAL A 616 18.97 30.49 16.57
CA VAL A 616 19.31 31.53 15.58
C VAL A 616 18.17 31.64 14.53
N ASN A 617 17.44 32.76 14.66
CA ASN A 617 16.60 33.58 13.77
C ASN A 617 16.03 33.08 12.41
N PRO A 618 14.73 33.37 12.18
CA PRO A 618 14.16 33.63 10.86
C PRO A 618 13.91 35.14 10.59
N GLY A 619 14.14 35.58 9.35
CA GLY A 619 13.38 36.64 8.67
C GLY A 619 13.93 38.07 8.65
N SER A 620 14.41 38.49 7.46
CA SER A 620 14.35 39.82 6.79
C SER A 620 15.41 39.76 5.66
N LEU A 621 15.25 40.18 4.40
CA LEU A 621 14.50 41.27 3.79
C LEU A 621 14.33 40.97 2.28
N LEU A 622 13.17 41.32 1.74
CA LEU A 622 13.04 41.78 0.37
C LEU A 622 13.86 43.06 0.24
N ASP A 623 14.93 43.02 -0.55
CA ASP A 623 15.42 44.21 -1.23
C ASP A 623 15.85 43.88 -2.66
N LYS A 624 15.58 44.84 -3.52
CA LYS A 624 15.55 44.77 -4.96
C LYS A 624 16.71 45.62 -5.48
N ASP A 625 17.80 44.97 -5.86
CA ASP A 625 18.88 45.51 -6.70
C ASP A 625 18.88 44.65 -7.97
N VAL A 626 18.66 45.10 -9.21
CA VAL A 626 19.13 46.28 -9.95
C VAL A 626 20.60 46.56 -9.68
N ASP A 627 21.46 45.73 -10.27
CA ASP A 627 22.64 46.25 -10.98
C ASP A 627 23.13 45.24 -12.03
N SER A 628 22.77 45.55 -13.28
CA SER A 628 23.47 45.08 -14.47
C SER A 628 24.51 46.13 -14.86
N SER A 629 25.79 45.85 -14.65
CA SER A 629 26.94 46.37 -15.42
C SER A 629 28.20 45.82 -14.75
N GLY A 630 29.27 45.37 -15.39
CA GLY A 630 29.64 45.26 -16.78
C GLY A 630 31.11 44.85 -16.76
N SER A 631 31.44 43.62 -17.14
CA SER A 631 32.84 43.21 -17.33
C SER A 631 32.97 42.15 -18.44
N GLY A 632 32.28 42.38 -19.56
CA GLY A 632 32.39 41.54 -20.77
C GLY A 632 32.93 42.28 -22.00
N ASP A 633 32.98 43.61 -22.00
CA ASP A 633 33.09 44.38 -23.25
C ASP A 633 34.46 45.02 -23.52
N LEU A 634 35.45 44.87 -22.65
CA LEU A 634 36.79 45.44 -22.93
C LEU A 634 37.54 44.64 -24.01
N HIS A 635 37.31 43.33 -24.12
CA HIS A 635 37.95 42.50 -25.15
C HIS A 635 37.26 42.62 -26.53
N LEU A 636 35.95 42.82 -26.59
CA LEU A 636 35.21 43.02 -27.84
C LEU A 636 35.45 44.41 -28.45
N LEU A 637 35.59 45.46 -27.63
CA LEU A 637 35.93 46.81 -28.11
C LEU A 637 37.35 46.92 -28.66
N ILE A 638 38.33 46.22 -28.06
CA ILE A 638 39.72 46.23 -28.53
C ILE A 638 39.87 45.47 -29.86
N ILE A 639 39.19 44.33 -30.02
CA ILE A 639 39.21 43.56 -31.27
C ILE A 639 38.45 44.30 -32.38
N GLY A 640 37.31 44.92 -32.07
CA GLY A 640 36.56 45.74 -33.01
C GLY A 640 37.36 46.97 -33.51
N ALA A 641 38.07 47.65 -32.62
CA ALA A 641 38.92 48.79 -32.99
C ALA A 641 40.08 48.39 -33.91
N LEU A 642 40.71 47.24 -33.69
CA LEU A 642 41.80 46.73 -34.53
C LEU A 642 41.31 46.35 -35.94
N ILE A 643 40.10 45.78 -36.07
CA ILE A 643 39.51 45.45 -37.37
C ILE A 643 39.20 46.73 -38.16
N VAL A 644 38.62 47.75 -37.52
CA VAL A 644 38.31 49.03 -38.17
C VAL A 644 39.60 49.73 -38.62
N VAL A 645 40.64 49.77 -37.78
CA VAL A 645 41.95 50.32 -38.16
C VAL A 645 42.56 49.54 -39.33
N GLY A 646 42.45 48.21 -39.34
CA GLY A 646 42.89 47.37 -40.45
C GLY A 646 42.18 47.70 -41.77
N ILE A 647 40.86 47.89 -41.73
CA ILE A 647 40.05 48.26 -42.91
C ILE A 647 40.42 49.66 -43.41
N VAL A 648 40.62 50.64 -42.52
CA VAL A 648 41.03 52.00 -42.90
C VAL A 648 42.43 52.03 -43.52
N VAL A 649 43.39 51.27 -42.96
CA VAL A 649 44.74 51.16 -43.52
C VAL A 649 44.72 50.48 -44.90
N LEU A 650 43.91 49.43 -45.07
CA LEU A 650 43.72 48.77 -46.36
C LEU A 650 43.07 49.70 -47.40
N TYR A 651 42.05 50.48 -46.99
CA TYR A 651 41.39 51.46 -47.84
C TYR A 651 42.34 52.60 -48.26
N LEU A 652 43.16 53.13 -47.34
CA LEU A 652 44.17 54.14 -47.63
C LEU A 652 45.29 53.61 -48.54
N PHE A 653 45.64 52.33 -48.41
CA PHE A 653 46.61 51.68 -49.29
C PHE A 653 46.07 51.45 -50.70
N LEU A 654 44.78 51.10 -50.82
CA LEU A 654 44.10 50.90 -52.11
C LEU A 654 43.81 52.24 -52.82
N THR A 655 43.48 53.30 -52.08
CA THR A 655 43.22 54.64 -52.64
C THR A 655 44.50 55.40 -53.01
N ARG A 656 45.64 55.11 -52.38
CA ARG A 656 46.97 55.62 -52.82
C ARG A 656 47.44 55.08 -54.17
N LYS A 657 46.77 54.06 -54.72
CA LYS A 657 47.11 53.47 -56.03
C LYS A 657 46.41 54.16 -57.21
N LEU A 658 45.63 55.21 -56.96
CA LEU A 658 44.86 55.96 -57.97
C LEU A 658 45.19 57.47 -58.02
N ARG A 659 46.39 57.88 -57.58
CA ARG A 659 46.99 59.17 -57.95
C ARG A 659 48.46 59.02 -58.30
#